data_AF-A0A966L9C3-F1
#
_entry.id   AF-A0A966L9C3-F1
#
_cell.length_a   1.000
_cell.length_b   1.000
_cell.length_c   1.000
_cell.angle_alpha   90.00
_cell.angle_beta   90.00
_cell.angle_gamma   90.00
#
_symmetry.space_group_name_H-M   'P 1'
#
loop_
_entity.id
_entity.type
_entity.pdbx_description
1 polymer ?
#
loop_
_entity_poly.entity_id
_entity_poly.type
_entity_poly.pdbx_seq_one_letter_code
_entity_poly.pdbx_strand_id
1 'polypeptide(L)'
;MKFISHLAVEPKTQFLNLRQGPESGVESAEALRPEDIYMIGDSLTVGMASSIPGVRSNAEVGRSVRDMPAAVEAALASNPQPRVITILGGTNDGGNLGVMTPAYSQMIAAARAEGVPVVLATLPPLRGQSLDEANDFIRGLAAPDVTIVELANNPVGGDDVHFAEYGGPASEVLAAATEAAAAGGALDTAEVNTVADILRGRINPGAAISDEVIQAAAAHIAASIPNNLNTATLLDGAMEGMEPFSEDEHIATLTERVDELVAEEAEEREQATLTPEETAELQTMSNIEFLELPAGDRLRLITTNHVTSAEVASGEVSNLTFTFTFEGQYNEALWRDTTAGQSLPAEVRTVTSGGQSFSRRATSLGGEFFSENGQRLKIHEGTALSEIQTGDLAEIQAQYDAQLEAFSTVEEGEEPRTDGEMQVAQMALERGLEPDFLMAAFVEDHPIETETITQEGTEESPEASQSERLTPAYRAQLEDYLTDIDRAEGDFNGRFSGEDAREGSRLNPNFAAFFLGDGSTAEAVGETMTAAGYTEEEIEEAASYIAARQEFNSTGATNPLNTEILNSGEVEVVPEKRDQVNAAVEVCMANRSRYERVAAITGVPWELIAGIHYRESSNNFSTYLHNGQPLGQTTTIVPRGILFHNWEDAAIDALQGGYGNPSADDLNSQANFAERFNGMGYRNRGLSSPYVWAGHPQYENQGGMYVADGQFSATTRDPRVGVMPIVMVLRARQGNSTPAEALVA
;
A
#
# COMPACT_ATOMS: atom_id res chain seq x y z
N MET A 1 25.79 -56.83 6.40
CA MET A 1 25.53 -55.45 6.86
C MET A 1 24.22 -55.48 7.65
N LYS A 2 24.27 -55.99 8.89
CA LYS A 2 24.27 -55.28 10.20
C LYS A 2 22.94 -54.54 10.47
N PHE A 3 21.96 -55.22 11.07
CA PHE A 3 21.62 -55.31 12.53
C PHE A 3 20.62 -54.20 12.91
N ILE A 4 19.30 -54.43 12.94
CA ILE A 4 18.44 -55.06 13.99
C ILE A 4 18.02 -54.07 15.12
N SER A 5 16.72 -53.74 15.08
CA SER A 5 15.70 -53.66 16.14
C SER A 5 15.74 -52.65 17.30
N HIS A 6 14.57 -52.01 17.46
CA HIS A 6 13.78 -51.74 18.68
C HIS A 6 14.34 -50.76 19.72
N LEU A 7 13.60 -49.66 19.97
CA LEU A 7 12.85 -49.44 21.23
C LEU A 7 12.14 -48.06 21.20
N ALA A 8 10.86 -48.08 21.57
CA ALA A 8 10.13 -46.91 22.06
C ALA A 8 10.64 -46.51 23.46
N VAL A 9 10.50 -45.22 23.83
CA VAL A 9 10.21 -44.63 25.15
C VAL A 9 10.53 -43.12 25.11
N GLU A 10 9.53 -42.26 25.33
CA GLU A 10 9.66 -40.83 25.69
C GLU A 10 10.09 -40.67 27.18
N PRO A 11 10.08 -39.47 27.79
CA PRO A 11 10.91 -38.27 27.61
C PRO A 11 11.64 -37.90 28.93
N LYS A 12 12.76 -37.15 28.89
CA LYS A 12 13.21 -36.19 29.94
C LYS A 12 14.67 -35.71 29.77
N THR A 13 14.81 -34.38 29.79
CA THR A 13 15.93 -33.61 30.38
C THR A 13 17.30 -33.66 29.68
N GLN A 14 17.62 -32.62 28.90
CA GLN A 14 18.98 -32.10 28.79
C GLN A 14 18.98 -30.56 28.78
N PHE A 15 18.97 -29.99 29.98
CA PHE A 15 19.45 -28.64 30.26
C PHE A 15 20.99 -28.66 30.34
N LEU A 16 21.63 -27.64 29.77
CA LEU A 16 22.96 -27.06 30.08
C LEU A 16 24.12 -28.03 30.45
N ASN A 17 25.17 -28.02 29.62
CA ASN A 17 26.52 -28.30 30.11
C ASN A 17 27.56 -27.35 29.52
N LEU A 18 28.03 -26.47 30.40
CA LEU A 18 29.18 -25.58 30.32
C LEU A 18 30.49 -26.34 30.03
N ARG A 19 31.38 -25.73 29.24
CA ARG A 19 32.82 -26.00 29.27
C ARG A 19 33.57 -24.70 29.55
N GLN A 20 34.27 -24.66 30.68
CA GLN A 20 35.24 -23.63 31.04
C GLN A 20 36.64 -23.94 30.48
N GLY A 21 37.38 -22.87 30.13
CA GLY A 21 38.82 -22.76 29.93
C GLY A 21 39.25 -21.29 30.14
N PRO A 22 40.50 -20.99 30.50
CA PRO A 22 40.80 -20.13 31.66
C PRO A 22 41.04 -18.64 31.37
N GLU A 23 40.60 -17.81 32.33
CA GLU A 23 41.11 -16.51 32.78
C GLU A 23 41.65 -15.51 31.73
N SER A 24 40.75 -14.65 31.25
CA SER A 24 41.05 -13.26 30.89
C SER A 24 39.92 -12.39 31.42
N GLY A 25 40.25 -11.39 32.24
CA GLY A 25 39.31 -10.52 32.95
C GLY A 25 38.56 -9.53 32.05
N VAL A 26 37.71 -10.06 31.18
CA VAL A 26 36.55 -9.36 30.61
C VAL A 26 35.35 -10.02 31.31
N GLU A 27 34.50 -9.25 31.98
CA GLU A 27 33.24 -9.78 32.52
C GLU A 27 32.47 -10.43 31.36
N SER A 28 32.46 -11.76 31.32
CA SER A 28 31.68 -12.50 30.34
C SER A 28 30.21 -12.21 30.59
N ALA A 29 29.51 -11.64 29.61
CA ALA A 29 28.07 -11.44 29.65
C ALA A 29 27.38 -12.66 30.27
N GLU A 30 26.73 -12.49 31.43
CA GLU A 30 25.97 -13.56 32.06
C GLU A 30 24.93 -14.05 31.05
N ALA A 31 24.96 -15.36 30.77
CA ALA A 31 24.03 -16.01 29.86
C ALA A 31 22.60 -15.67 30.28
N LEU A 32 21.77 -15.20 29.34
CA LEU A 32 20.38 -14.83 29.59
C LEU A 32 19.63 -16.00 30.25
N ARG A 33 19.07 -15.76 31.44
CA ARG A 33 18.31 -16.78 32.17
C ARG A 33 16.82 -16.62 31.86
N PRO A 34 16.02 -17.69 31.94
CA PRO A 34 14.58 -17.58 31.70
C PRO A 34 13.89 -16.50 32.54
N GLU A 35 14.32 -16.30 33.80
CA GLU A 35 13.79 -15.25 34.68
C GLU A 35 14.08 -13.81 34.23
N ASP A 36 15.01 -13.62 33.29
CA ASP A 36 15.36 -12.32 32.73
C ASP A 36 14.44 -11.94 31.55
N ILE A 37 13.59 -12.86 31.07
CA ILE A 37 12.64 -12.66 29.96
C ILE A 37 11.23 -12.43 30.51
N TYR A 38 10.55 -11.41 29.98
CA TYR A 38 9.15 -11.11 30.32
C TYR A 38 8.24 -11.23 29.10
N MET A 39 7.35 -12.23 29.10
CA MET A 39 6.42 -12.46 28.00
C MET A 39 5.07 -11.80 28.26
N ILE A 40 4.59 -11.01 27.31
CA ILE A 40 3.30 -10.32 27.35
C ILE A 40 2.51 -10.71 26.12
N GLY A 41 1.23 -11.00 26.30
CA GLY A 41 0.44 -11.38 25.15
C GLY A 41 -0.92 -11.95 25.45
N ASP A 42 -1.50 -12.53 24.40
CA ASP A 42 -2.83 -13.09 24.39
C ASP A 42 -2.84 -14.60 24.71
N SER A 43 -3.88 -15.28 24.26
CA SER A 43 -4.16 -16.70 24.45
C SER A 43 -2.99 -17.61 24.02
N LEU A 44 -2.31 -17.31 22.90
CA LEU A 44 -1.19 -18.11 22.40
C LEU A 44 0.03 -18.01 23.33
N THR A 45 0.22 -16.84 23.93
CA THR A 45 1.34 -16.53 24.81
C THR A 45 1.22 -17.25 26.14
N VAL A 46 -0.01 -17.49 26.62
CA VAL A 46 -0.27 -18.30 27.83
C VAL A 46 0.26 -19.73 27.65
N GLY A 47 -0.04 -20.35 26.51
CA GLY A 47 0.43 -21.69 26.17
C GLY A 47 1.95 -21.74 26.03
N MET A 48 2.53 -20.74 25.39
CA MET A 48 3.98 -20.65 25.17
C MET A 48 4.75 -20.43 26.47
N ALA A 49 4.37 -19.45 27.29
CA ALA A 49 5.04 -19.15 28.55
C ALA A 49 5.03 -20.35 29.50
N SER A 50 3.94 -21.12 29.51
CA SER A 50 3.82 -22.35 30.32
C SER A 50 4.84 -23.43 29.95
N SER A 51 5.41 -23.37 28.74
CA SER A 51 6.40 -24.33 28.23
C SER A 51 7.85 -23.96 28.51
N ILE A 52 8.13 -22.74 29.02
CA ILE A 52 9.48 -22.23 29.31
C ILE A 52 9.66 -22.11 30.84
N PRO A 53 10.30 -23.10 31.51
CA PRO A 53 10.44 -23.07 32.97
C PRO A 53 11.23 -21.84 33.45
N GLY A 54 10.64 -21.04 34.33
CA GLY A 54 11.29 -19.88 34.95
C GLY A 54 11.03 -18.55 34.24
N VAL A 55 10.42 -18.56 33.05
CA VAL A 55 10.03 -17.32 32.36
C VAL A 55 9.00 -16.53 33.15
N ARG A 56 9.12 -15.21 33.14
CA ARG A 56 8.12 -14.32 33.71
C ARG A 56 7.10 -14.00 32.63
N SER A 57 5.82 -13.98 32.97
CA SER A 57 4.79 -13.66 31.99
C SER A 57 3.62 -12.91 32.60
N ASN A 58 3.03 -12.05 31.77
CA ASN A 58 1.74 -11.43 31.98
C ASN A 58 0.95 -11.68 30.69
N ALA A 59 0.56 -12.94 30.47
CA ALA A 59 -0.23 -13.37 29.33
C ALA A 59 -1.63 -13.78 29.78
N GLU A 60 -2.65 -13.40 29.03
CA GLU A 60 -4.05 -13.63 29.40
C GLU A 60 -4.88 -14.13 28.21
N VAL A 61 -5.71 -15.14 28.46
CA VAL A 61 -6.66 -15.64 27.47
C VAL A 61 -7.71 -14.58 27.17
N GLY A 62 -7.93 -14.28 25.89
CA GLY A 62 -8.90 -13.28 25.44
C GLY A 62 -8.41 -11.82 25.55
N ARG A 63 -7.16 -11.58 25.93
CA ARG A 63 -6.60 -10.22 25.98
C ARG A 63 -6.52 -9.59 24.59
N SER A 64 -6.99 -8.35 24.49
CA SER A 64 -6.78 -7.48 23.32
C SER A 64 -5.40 -6.83 23.38
N VAL A 65 -4.78 -6.63 22.22
CA VAL A 65 -3.55 -5.85 22.07
C VAL A 65 -3.69 -4.45 22.67
N ARG A 66 -4.90 -3.86 22.68
CA ARG A 66 -5.19 -2.55 23.27
C ARG A 66 -4.81 -2.45 24.74
N ASP A 67 -4.89 -3.56 25.47
CA ASP A 67 -4.64 -3.60 26.91
C ASP A 67 -3.18 -3.94 27.26
N MET A 68 -2.36 -4.28 26.25
CA MET A 68 -0.97 -4.70 26.43
C MET A 68 0.02 -3.58 26.78
N PRO A 69 -0.13 -2.29 26.37
CA PRO A 69 0.74 -1.20 26.81
C PRO A 69 0.89 -1.11 28.34
N ALA A 70 -0.22 -1.15 29.08
CA ALA A 70 -0.20 -1.14 30.54
C ALA A 70 0.51 -2.36 31.15
N ALA A 71 0.44 -3.52 30.47
CA ALA A 71 1.15 -4.71 30.89
C ALA A 71 2.67 -4.60 30.67
N VAL A 72 3.11 -3.92 29.61
CA VAL A 72 4.53 -3.62 29.33
C VAL A 72 5.08 -2.67 30.38
N GLU A 73 4.40 -1.57 30.66
CA GLU A 73 4.82 -0.63 31.72
C GLU A 73 4.95 -1.31 33.09
N ALA A 74 3.98 -2.16 33.45
CA ALA A 74 4.03 -2.91 34.70
C ALA A 74 5.21 -3.92 34.73
N ALA A 75 5.57 -4.51 33.60
CA ALA A 75 6.72 -5.39 33.48
C ALA A 75 8.04 -4.62 33.62
N LEU A 76 8.16 -3.46 32.99
CA LEU A 76 9.33 -2.59 33.08
C LEU A 76 9.54 -2.05 34.50
N ALA A 77 8.47 -1.72 35.22
CA ALA A 77 8.53 -1.25 36.60
C ALA A 77 8.81 -2.35 37.65
N SER A 78 8.93 -3.61 37.22
CA SER A 78 9.09 -4.75 38.12
C SER A 78 10.53 -4.89 38.65
N ASN A 79 10.71 -5.57 39.78
CA ASN A 79 12.02 -5.81 40.38
C ASN A 79 12.29 -7.32 40.59
N PRO A 80 13.33 -7.90 39.97
CA PRO A 80 14.26 -7.26 39.03
C PRO A 80 13.58 -6.85 37.72
N GLN A 81 14.05 -5.78 37.08
CA GLN A 81 13.59 -5.36 35.75
C GLN A 81 13.96 -6.45 34.72
N PRO A 82 13.10 -6.77 33.75
CA PRO A 82 13.45 -7.72 32.71
C PRO A 82 14.57 -7.20 31.80
N ARG A 83 15.39 -8.12 31.28
CA ARG A 83 16.44 -7.80 30.30
C ARG A 83 15.93 -7.81 28.86
N VAL A 84 14.75 -8.39 28.62
CA VAL A 84 14.09 -8.43 27.31
C VAL A 84 12.58 -8.62 27.50
N ILE A 85 11.79 -7.91 26.70
CA ILE A 85 10.34 -8.08 26.66
C ILE A 85 9.97 -8.81 25.37
N THR A 86 9.10 -9.81 25.48
CA THR A 86 8.56 -10.51 24.32
C THR A 86 7.06 -10.24 24.22
N ILE A 87 6.61 -9.72 23.08
CA ILE A 87 5.22 -9.35 22.82
C ILE A 87 4.65 -10.26 21.74
N LEU A 88 3.55 -10.91 22.08
CA LEU A 88 2.81 -11.81 21.21
C LEU A 88 1.32 -11.52 21.38
N GLY A 89 0.74 -10.72 20.50
CA GLY A 89 -0.63 -10.24 20.69
C GLY A 89 -1.31 -9.72 19.43
N GLY A 90 -2.62 -9.84 19.37
CA GLY A 90 -3.43 -9.33 18.24
C GLY A 90 -4.25 -10.42 17.56
N THR A 91 -4.12 -11.69 17.97
CA THR A 91 -4.98 -12.77 17.46
C THR A 91 -6.44 -12.57 17.89
N ASN A 92 -6.68 -12.13 19.12
CA ASN A 92 -8.02 -11.83 19.62
C ASN A 92 -8.64 -10.55 19.01
N ASP A 93 -7.82 -9.70 18.40
CA ASP A 93 -8.26 -8.49 17.69
C ASP A 93 -8.44 -8.73 16.19
N GLY A 94 -8.26 -9.98 15.74
CA GLY A 94 -8.39 -10.37 14.34
C GLY A 94 -7.39 -9.66 13.41
N GLY A 95 -6.23 -9.26 13.92
CA GLY A 95 -5.26 -8.52 13.10
C GLY A 95 -5.69 -7.08 12.78
N ASN A 96 -6.66 -6.51 13.49
CA ASN A 96 -7.17 -5.16 13.23
C ASN A 96 -6.07 -4.11 13.46
N LEU A 97 -5.51 -3.58 12.37
CA LEU A 97 -4.45 -2.58 12.39
C LEU A 97 -4.85 -1.30 13.14
N GLY A 98 -6.12 -0.87 13.08
CA GLY A 98 -6.59 0.29 13.85
C GLY A 98 -6.49 0.13 15.37
N VAL A 99 -6.37 -1.10 15.87
CA VAL A 99 -6.13 -1.41 17.29
C VAL A 99 -4.68 -1.78 17.55
N MET A 100 -4.07 -2.55 16.64
CA MET A 100 -2.69 -3.02 16.77
C MET A 100 -1.67 -1.89 16.66
N THR A 101 -1.79 -1.02 15.66
CA THR A 101 -0.82 0.04 15.37
C THR A 101 -0.53 0.93 16.58
N PRO A 102 -1.53 1.60 17.20
CA PRO A 102 -1.26 2.46 18.36
C PRO A 102 -0.73 1.67 19.57
N ALA A 103 -1.18 0.43 19.78
CA ALA A 103 -0.75 -0.38 20.91
C ALA A 103 0.71 -0.83 20.78
N TYR A 104 1.11 -1.33 19.61
CA TYR A 104 2.48 -1.76 19.35
C TYR A 104 3.48 -0.60 19.45
N SER A 105 3.13 0.57 18.90
CA SER A 105 3.97 1.77 19.01
C SER A 105 4.19 2.19 20.46
N GLN A 106 3.13 2.22 21.28
CA GLN A 106 3.23 2.55 22.71
C GLN A 106 4.12 1.56 23.49
N MET A 107 3.97 0.26 23.22
CA MET A 107 4.75 -0.78 23.88
C MET A 107 6.25 -0.68 23.55
N ILE A 108 6.60 -0.46 22.28
CA ILE A 108 7.99 -0.33 21.84
C ILE A 108 8.61 0.94 22.45
N ALA A 109 7.88 2.06 22.43
CA ALA A 109 8.35 3.32 23.01
C ALA A 109 8.64 3.18 24.52
N ALA A 110 7.74 2.53 25.27
CA ALA A 110 7.93 2.30 26.70
C ALA A 110 9.18 1.45 26.99
N ALA A 111 9.42 0.39 26.22
CA ALA A 111 10.59 -0.47 26.39
C ALA A 111 11.90 0.24 26.03
N ARG A 112 11.89 1.05 24.96
CA ARG A 112 13.01 1.91 24.55
C ARG A 112 13.42 2.89 25.64
N ALA A 113 12.45 3.55 26.28
CA ALA A 113 12.71 4.52 27.35
C ALA A 113 13.50 3.92 28.54
N GLU A 114 13.39 2.61 28.73
CA GLU A 114 14.07 1.87 29.80
C GLU A 114 15.31 1.09 29.29
N GLY A 115 15.67 1.24 28.01
CA GLY A 115 16.78 0.52 27.39
C GLY A 115 16.59 -1.00 27.31
N VAL A 116 15.34 -1.47 27.27
CA VAL A 116 15.01 -2.90 27.25
C VAL A 116 14.64 -3.33 25.82
N PRO A 117 15.37 -4.25 25.18
CA PRO A 117 15.06 -4.71 23.83
C PRO A 117 13.73 -5.46 23.78
N VAL A 118 13.07 -5.37 22.62
CA VAL A 118 11.76 -5.98 22.37
C VAL A 118 11.88 -7.10 21.35
N VAL A 119 11.19 -8.20 21.63
CA VAL A 119 10.97 -9.28 20.68
C VAL A 119 9.50 -9.30 20.32
N LEU A 120 9.18 -9.06 19.04
CA LEU A 120 7.81 -9.17 18.53
C LEU A 120 7.65 -10.48 17.79
N ALA A 121 6.58 -11.22 18.03
CA ALA A 121 6.26 -12.37 17.20
C ALA A 121 5.19 -12.06 16.18
N THR A 122 5.38 -12.52 14.95
CA THR A 122 4.29 -12.57 13.97
C THR A 122 3.21 -13.54 14.44
N LEU A 123 1.98 -13.30 14.04
CA LEU A 123 0.80 -14.05 14.45
C LEU A 123 0.58 -15.25 13.52
N PRO A 124 0.44 -16.47 14.07
CA PRO A 124 0.12 -17.64 13.26
C PRO A 124 -1.31 -17.55 12.69
N PRO A 125 -1.59 -18.16 11.52
CA PRO A 125 -2.89 -18.10 10.89
C PRO A 125 -3.95 -18.75 11.77
N LEU A 126 -5.06 -18.04 11.96
CA LEU A 126 -6.27 -18.57 12.58
C LEU A 126 -7.16 -19.21 11.51
N ARG A 127 -8.04 -20.14 11.91
CA ARG A 127 -8.90 -20.86 10.96
C ARG A 127 -9.71 -19.92 10.07
N GLY A 128 -9.37 -19.91 8.78
CA GLY A 128 -10.12 -19.17 7.76
C GLY A 128 -9.85 -17.66 7.74
N GLN A 129 -8.81 -17.19 8.43
CA GLN A 129 -8.40 -15.78 8.49
C GLN A 129 -6.91 -15.68 8.18
N SER A 130 -6.55 -14.89 7.18
CA SER A 130 -5.16 -14.46 7.00
C SER A 130 -4.86 -13.33 7.98
N LEU A 131 -3.67 -13.36 8.59
CA LEU A 131 -3.11 -12.28 9.40
C LEU A 131 -1.92 -11.64 8.68
N ASP A 132 -1.84 -11.77 7.35
CA ASP A 132 -0.67 -11.33 6.57
C ASP A 132 -0.44 -9.83 6.71
N GLU A 133 -1.48 -8.99 6.67
CA GLU A 133 -1.35 -7.54 6.89
C GLU A 133 -0.89 -7.18 8.30
N ALA A 134 -1.41 -7.87 9.33
CA ALA A 134 -0.95 -7.70 10.70
C ALA A 134 0.51 -8.16 10.87
N ASN A 135 0.90 -9.21 10.15
CA ASN A 135 2.27 -9.72 10.15
C ASN A 135 3.22 -8.84 9.35
N ASP A 136 2.77 -8.25 8.24
CA ASP A 136 3.53 -7.28 7.47
C ASP A 136 3.72 -5.98 8.26
N PHE A 137 2.69 -5.55 8.99
CA PHE A 137 2.82 -4.50 10.00
C PHE A 137 3.87 -4.86 11.06
N ILE A 138 3.77 -6.02 11.71
CA ILE A 138 4.73 -6.46 12.74
C ILE A 138 6.16 -6.53 12.16
N ARG A 139 6.33 -7.04 10.94
CA ARG A 139 7.62 -7.06 10.22
C ARG A 139 8.16 -5.66 9.95
N GLY A 140 7.27 -4.73 9.60
CA GLY A 140 7.60 -3.32 9.38
C GLY A 140 8.09 -2.59 10.64
N LEU A 141 7.89 -3.16 11.83
CA LEU A 141 8.39 -2.64 13.09
C LEU A 141 9.83 -3.10 13.42
N ALA A 142 10.47 -3.90 12.57
CA ALA A 142 11.83 -4.35 12.78
C ALA A 142 12.79 -3.16 12.93
N ALA A 143 13.61 -3.18 13.98
CA ALA A 143 14.56 -2.12 14.31
C ALA A 143 15.75 -2.72 15.07
N PRO A 144 16.88 -2.00 15.25
CA PRO A 144 18.04 -2.52 15.98
C PRO A 144 17.72 -3.05 17.39
N ASP A 145 16.74 -2.46 18.06
CA ASP A 145 16.27 -2.82 19.39
C ASP A 145 14.97 -3.66 19.38
N VAL A 146 14.43 -3.96 18.19
CA VAL A 146 13.20 -4.72 17.98
C VAL A 146 13.47 -5.93 17.07
N THR A 147 13.55 -7.11 17.68
CA THR A 147 13.75 -8.38 16.97
C THR A 147 12.41 -9.02 16.59
N ILE A 148 12.25 -9.40 15.33
CA ILE A 148 11.04 -10.09 14.86
C ILE A 148 11.24 -11.61 14.90
N VAL A 149 10.27 -12.33 15.45
CA VAL A 149 10.20 -13.80 15.46
C VAL A 149 9.08 -14.25 14.54
N GLU A 150 9.43 -15.05 13.55
CA GLU A 150 8.46 -15.54 12.58
C GLU A 150 7.67 -16.75 13.08
N LEU A 151 6.53 -16.48 13.72
CA LEU A 151 5.58 -17.52 14.11
C LEU A 151 4.43 -17.68 13.13
N ALA A 152 4.30 -16.82 12.13
CA ALA A 152 3.26 -16.88 11.10
C ALA A 152 3.15 -18.24 10.39
N ASN A 153 4.25 -19.02 10.32
CA ASN A 153 4.23 -20.33 9.67
C ASN A 153 3.99 -21.51 10.64
N ASN A 154 3.86 -21.23 11.94
CA ASN A 154 3.68 -22.25 12.95
C ASN A 154 2.20 -22.66 13.07
N PRO A 155 1.85 -23.94 12.94
CA PRO A 155 0.46 -24.38 12.98
C PRO A 155 -0.16 -24.21 14.37
N VAL A 156 -1.38 -23.68 14.42
CA VAL A 156 -2.19 -23.61 15.65
C VAL A 156 -3.09 -24.85 15.75
N GLY A 157 -3.21 -25.39 16.95
CA GLY A 157 -4.08 -26.49 17.31
C GLY A 157 -5.56 -26.14 17.11
N GLY A 158 -6.42 -27.16 17.10
CA GLY A 158 -7.83 -27.00 16.73
C GLY A 158 -8.70 -26.20 17.72
N ASP A 159 -8.11 -25.64 18.77
CA ASP A 159 -8.73 -24.77 19.77
C ASP A 159 -8.35 -23.30 19.62
N ASP A 160 -7.52 -22.94 18.63
CA ASP A 160 -7.04 -21.58 18.34
C ASP A 160 -6.33 -20.90 19.54
N VAL A 161 -5.94 -21.67 20.56
CA VAL A 161 -5.31 -21.21 21.81
C VAL A 161 -3.92 -21.80 22.02
N HIS A 162 -3.60 -22.93 21.40
CA HIS A 162 -2.30 -23.60 21.56
C HIS A 162 -1.63 -23.87 20.20
N PHE A 163 -0.30 -23.80 20.14
CA PHE A 163 0.44 -24.30 18.98
C PHE A 163 0.30 -25.83 18.85
N ALA A 164 0.21 -26.33 17.61
CA ALA A 164 -0.01 -27.74 17.32
C ALA A 164 1.19 -28.64 17.64
N GLU A 165 2.41 -28.09 17.65
CA GLU A 165 3.64 -28.78 18.06
C GLU A 165 4.14 -28.25 19.42
N TYR A 166 4.34 -29.15 20.38
CA TYR A 166 4.90 -28.82 21.69
C TYR A 166 6.40 -28.50 21.58
N GLY A 167 6.78 -27.23 21.79
CA GLY A 167 8.16 -26.81 22.07
C GLY A 167 8.93 -26.12 20.93
N GLY A 168 8.44 -26.14 19.69
CA GLY A 168 9.09 -25.45 18.55
C GLY A 168 9.10 -23.92 18.71
N PRO A 169 7.92 -23.27 18.70
CA PRO A 169 7.80 -21.81 18.81
C PRO A 169 8.45 -21.21 20.07
N ALA A 170 8.41 -21.94 21.19
CA ALA A 170 9.04 -21.50 22.44
C ALA A 170 10.57 -21.44 22.34
N SER A 171 11.18 -22.35 21.56
CA SER A 171 12.63 -22.34 21.34
C SER A 171 13.09 -21.23 20.40
N GLU A 172 12.27 -20.88 19.41
CA GLU A 172 12.51 -19.75 18.48
C GLU A 172 12.45 -18.42 19.21
N VAL A 173 11.41 -18.23 20.03
CA VAL A 173 11.27 -17.04 20.88
C VAL A 173 12.43 -16.93 21.89
N LEU A 174 12.85 -18.04 22.50
CA LEU A 174 13.98 -18.02 23.43
C LEU A 174 15.31 -17.70 22.74
N ALA A 175 15.52 -18.20 21.52
CA ALA A 175 16.70 -17.88 20.71
C ALA A 175 16.73 -16.40 20.34
N ALA A 176 15.61 -15.86 19.85
CA ALA A 176 15.48 -14.46 19.52
C ALA A 176 15.59 -13.54 20.75
N ALA A 177 15.04 -13.94 21.90
CA ALA A 177 15.24 -13.21 23.16
C ALA A 177 16.70 -13.21 23.60
N THR A 178 17.43 -14.30 23.37
CA THR A 178 18.87 -14.39 23.66
C THR A 178 19.68 -13.49 22.73
N GLU A 179 19.34 -13.46 21.44
CA GLU A 179 19.95 -12.57 20.45
C GLU A 179 19.64 -11.11 20.74
N ALA A 180 18.36 -10.77 20.97
CA ALA A 180 17.91 -9.44 21.34
C ALA A 180 18.54 -8.95 22.65
N ALA A 181 18.74 -9.81 23.65
CA ALA A 181 19.42 -9.42 24.89
C ALA A 181 20.95 -9.30 24.74
N ALA A 182 21.54 -9.94 23.73
CA ALA A 182 22.94 -9.75 23.36
C ALA A 182 23.14 -8.49 22.52
N ALA A 183 22.16 -8.16 21.66
CA ALA A 183 22.10 -6.96 20.84
C ALA A 183 21.66 -5.72 21.65
N GLY A 184 20.77 -5.87 22.62
CA GLY A 184 20.26 -4.81 23.49
C GLY A 184 21.26 -4.27 24.51
N GLY A 185 22.54 -4.62 24.36
CA GLY A 185 23.68 -3.94 24.99
C GLY A 185 24.60 -3.24 23.98
N ALA A 186 24.28 -3.28 22.68
CA ALA A 186 25.03 -2.68 21.60
C ALA A 186 24.08 -1.82 20.77
N LEU A 187 24.20 -0.52 20.93
CA LEU A 187 23.80 0.47 19.92
C LEU A 187 24.22 -0.01 18.53
N ASP A 188 23.45 0.36 17.48
CA ASP A 188 23.78 -0.02 16.11
C ASP A 188 25.27 0.23 15.87
N THR A 189 26.04 -0.86 15.78
CA THR A 189 27.48 -0.79 15.75
C THR A 189 27.94 -0.06 14.48
N ALA A 190 27.13 -0.03 13.43
CA ALA A 190 27.38 0.80 12.25
C ALA A 190 27.23 2.29 12.56
N GLU A 191 26.18 2.68 13.27
CA GLU A 191 25.93 4.07 13.68
C GLU A 191 26.97 4.58 14.68
N VAL A 192 27.28 3.78 15.70
CA VAL A 192 28.36 4.08 16.66
C VAL A 192 29.70 4.21 15.94
N ASN A 193 30.00 3.34 14.97
CA ASN A 193 31.23 3.46 14.19
C ASN A 193 31.23 4.69 13.29
N THR A 194 30.08 5.08 12.73
CA THR A 194 29.92 6.28 11.91
C THR A 194 30.19 7.53 12.74
N VAL A 195 29.56 7.64 13.92
CA VAL A 195 29.82 8.73 14.87
C VAL A 195 31.28 8.72 15.31
N ALA A 196 31.84 7.56 15.63
CA ALA A 196 33.25 7.43 16.00
C ALA A 196 34.19 7.89 14.87
N ASP A 197 33.87 7.60 13.60
CA ASP A 197 34.66 8.04 12.46
C ASP A 197 34.57 9.55 12.23
N ILE A 198 33.39 10.15 12.43
CA ILE A 198 33.21 11.62 12.41
C ILE A 198 34.06 12.27 13.50
N LEU A 199 33.97 11.76 14.74
CA LEU A 199 34.78 12.23 15.87
C LEU A 199 36.28 12.10 15.55
N ARG A 200 36.74 10.96 15.03
CA ARG A 200 38.14 10.73 14.63
C ARG A 200 38.60 11.70 13.54
N GLY A 201 37.75 12.00 12.56
CA GLY A 201 38.07 12.91 11.45
C GLY A 201 38.22 14.38 11.89
N ARG A 202 37.63 14.75 13.03
CA ARG A 202 37.66 16.11 13.57
C ARG A 202 38.70 16.28 14.69
N ILE A 203 38.99 15.23 15.46
CA ILE A 203 40.05 15.24 16.50
C ILE A 203 41.44 15.47 15.87
N ASN A 204 42.22 16.39 16.46
CA ASN A 204 43.57 16.69 16.00
C ASN A 204 44.47 15.43 16.06
N PRO A 205 45.16 15.02 14.97
CA PRO A 205 45.94 13.77 14.91
C PRO A 205 47.12 13.68 15.91
N GLY A 206 47.40 14.74 16.68
CA GLY A 206 48.38 14.75 17.78
C GLY A 206 47.81 14.52 19.18
N ALA A 207 46.49 14.39 19.35
CA ALA A 207 45.84 14.20 20.64
C ALA A 207 45.88 12.71 21.07
N ALA A 208 46.26 12.45 22.32
CA ALA A 208 46.34 11.10 22.89
C ALA A 208 44.99 10.63 23.48
N ILE A 209 43.90 10.76 22.73
CA ILE A 209 42.59 10.24 23.13
C ILE A 209 42.55 8.75 22.76
N SER A 210 42.21 7.89 23.71
CA SER A 210 42.10 6.45 23.45
C SER A 210 40.85 6.15 22.61
N ASP A 211 40.96 5.19 21.68
CA ASP A 211 39.81 4.68 20.92
C ASP A 211 38.64 4.24 21.81
N GLU A 212 38.93 3.76 23.01
CA GLU A 212 37.92 3.37 24.02
C GLU A 212 37.03 4.55 24.45
N VAL A 213 37.60 5.75 24.57
CA VAL A 213 36.88 6.98 24.95
C VAL A 213 36.04 7.49 23.77
N ILE A 214 36.59 7.44 22.55
CA ILE A 214 35.85 7.82 21.34
C ILE A 214 34.66 6.89 21.12
N GLN A 215 34.84 5.58 21.32
CA GLN A 215 33.79 4.59 21.17
C GLN A 215 32.70 4.74 22.25
N ALA A 216 33.08 5.02 23.50
CA ALA A 216 32.13 5.27 24.57
C ALA A 216 31.28 6.55 24.31
N ALA A 217 31.91 7.62 23.84
CA ALA A 217 31.22 8.86 23.46
C ALA A 217 30.29 8.66 22.26
N ALA A 218 30.76 7.96 21.23
CA ALA A 218 29.98 7.65 20.05
C ALA A 218 28.76 6.79 20.38
N ALA A 219 28.92 5.82 21.28
CA ALA A 219 27.83 5.01 21.79
C ALA A 219 26.79 5.88 22.51
N HIS A 220 27.24 6.76 23.40
CA HIS A 220 26.33 7.61 24.14
C HIS A 220 25.57 8.59 23.22
N ILE A 221 26.25 9.25 22.28
CA ILE A 221 25.62 10.15 21.30
C ILE A 221 24.58 9.41 20.45
N ALA A 222 24.91 8.22 19.94
CA ALA A 222 23.97 7.42 19.17
C ALA A 222 22.76 6.97 20.01
N ALA A 223 22.89 6.86 21.33
CA ALA A 223 21.78 6.50 22.22
C ALA A 223 20.86 7.68 22.52
N SER A 224 21.41 8.89 22.54
CA SER A 224 20.66 10.11 22.85
C SER A 224 19.81 10.61 21.67
N ILE A 225 20.16 10.25 20.44
CA ILE A 225 19.50 10.78 19.24
C ILE A 225 18.27 9.92 18.86
N PRO A 226 17.06 10.52 18.74
CA PRO A 226 15.88 9.83 18.22
C PRO A 226 16.11 9.19 16.86
N ASN A 227 15.62 7.97 16.66
CA ASN A 227 15.79 7.19 15.43
C ASN A 227 15.30 7.89 14.14
N ASN A 228 14.47 8.92 14.22
CA ASN A 228 14.00 9.66 13.04
C ASN A 228 14.93 10.80 12.63
N LEU A 229 15.87 11.19 13.49
CA LEU A 229 16.82 12.28 13.24
C LEU A 229 18.09 11.76 12.58
N ASN A 230 18.73 12.64 11.82
CA ASN A 230 20.02 12.36 11.20
C ASN A 230 21.15 12.65 12.19
N THR A 231 21.76 11.57 12.66
CA THR A 231 22.88 11.58 13.61
C THR A 231 24.06 12.43 13.13
N ALA A 232 24.37 12.45 11.84
CA ALA A 232 25.46 13.27 11.31
C ALA A 232 25.13 14.77 11.36
N THR A 233 23.89 15.15 11.00
CA THR A 233 23.42 16.54 10.99
C THR A 233 23.41 17.14 12.40
N LEU A 234 22.84 16.42 13.38
CA LEU A 234 22.83 16.87 14.78
C LEU A 234 24.24 17.00 15.36
N LEU A 235 25.12 16.05 15.05
CA LEU A 235 26.49 16.08 15.51
C LEU A 235 27.26 17.27 14.90
N ASP A 236 27.09 17.55 13.61
CA ASP A 236 27.70 18.72 12.96
C ASP A 236 27.19 20.04 13.58
N GLY A 237 25.89 20.14 13.90
CA GLY A 237 25.32 21.29 14.61
C GLY A 237 25.87 21.45 16.03
N ALA A 238 26.02 20.34 16.78
CA ALA A 238 26.62 20.34 18.12
C ALA A 238 28.10 20.79 18.09
N MET A 239 28.80 20.48 17.00
CA MET A 239 30.19 20.88 16.77
C MET A 239 30.34 22.29 16.18
N GLU A 240 29.26 22.93 15.74
CA GLU A 240 29.31 24.24 15.09
C GLU A 240 29.82 25.31 16.07
N GLY A 241 30.84 26.06 15.65
CA GLY A 241 31.46 27.11 16.48
C GLY A 241 32.41 26.61 17.57
N MET A 242 32.60 25.29 17.71
CA MET A 242 33.66 24.74 18.59
C MET A 242 35.05 25.00 17.98
N GLU A 243 36.00 25.51 18.78
CA GLU A 243 37.38 25.68 18.32
C GLU A 243 38.08 24.32 18.07
N PRO A 244 39.06 24.22 17.15
CA PRO A 244 39.82 22.99 16.90
C PRO A 244 40.50 22.46 18.19
N PHE A 245 40.12 21.24 18.55
CA PHE A 245 40.24 20.52 19.83
C PHE A 245 41.49 20.69 20.72
N SER A 246 41.24 20.80 22.04
CA SER A 246 42.11 20.35 23.14
C SER A 246 41.31 19.65 24.26
N GLU A 247 41.75 18.42 24.62
CA GLU A 247 41.45 17.59 25.82
C GLU A 247 40.00 17.06 26.08
N ASP A 248 39.94 15.95 26.86
CA ASP A 248 38.78 15.08 27.18
C ASP A 248 37.53 15.81 27.71
N GLU A 249 37.70 17.02 28.26
CA GLU A 249 36.63 17.87 28.79
C GLU A 249 35.60 18.22 27.70
N HIS A 250 36.04 18.36 26.44
CA HIS A 250 35.15 18.65 25.32
C HIS A 250 34.33 17.45 24.82
N ILE A 251 34.69 16.19 25.10
CA ILE A 251 33.83 15.04 24.77
C ILE A 251 32.60 15.05 25.68
N ALA A 252 32.80 15.38 26.96
CA ALA A 252 31.71 15.58 27.90
C ALA A 252 30.86 16.80 27.52
N THR A 253 31.50 17.92 27.13
CA THR A 253 30.77 19.10 26.62
C THR A 253 30.01 18.82 25.32
N LEU A 254 30.57 18.03 24.39
CA LEU A 254 29.91 17.66 23.15
C LEU A 254 28.70 16.76 23.43
N THR A 255 28.87 15.80 24.33
CA THR A 255 27.79 14.93 24.81
C THR A 255 26.66 15.76 25.42
N GLU A 256 26.98 16.67 26.35
CA GLU A 256 26.03 17.59 26.97
C GLU A 256 25.35 18.48 25.93
N ARG A 257 26.09 18.97 24.92
CA ARG A 257 25.53 19.78 23.84
C ARG A 257 24.58 19.00 22.92
N VAL A 258 24.89 17.74 22.63
CA VAL A 258 23.98 16.85 21.89
C VAL A 258 22.70 16.61 22.69
N ASP A 259 22.82 16.32 23.99
CA ASP A 259 21.65 16.14 24.86
C ASP A 259 20.80 17.43 24.96
N GLU A 260 21.43 18.61 25.02
CA GLU A 260 20.76 19.91 24.96
C GLU A 260 19.99 20.10 23.66
N LEU A 261 20.63 19.85 22.50
CA LEU A 261 19.98 20.01 21.20
C LEU A 261 18.83 19.02 21.01
N VAL A 262 18.98 17.77 21.46
CA VAL A 262 17.90 16.79 21.44
C VAL A 262 16.73 17.23 22.34
N ALA A 263 17.02 17.83 23.49
CA ALA A 263 16.00 18.36 24.37
C ALA A 263 15.29 19.60 23.80
N GLU A 264 16.03 20.50 23.14
CA GLU A 264 15.47 21.64 22.39
C GLU A 264 14.53 21.14 21.29
N GLU A 265 14.95 20.14 20.50
CA GLU A 265 14.12 19.51 19.46
C GLU A 265 12.87 18.80 20.01
N ALA A 266 13.01 18.12 21.14
CA ALA A 266 11.87 17.47 21.79
C ALA A 266 10.83 18.51 22.26
N GLU A 267 11.29 19.67 22.76
CA GLU A 267 10.42 20.77 23.20
C GLU A 267 9.74 21.47 22.00
N GLU A 268 10.46 21.69 20.89
CA GLU A 268 9.87 22.22 19.65
C GLU A 268 8.82 21.27 19.06
N ARG A 269 9.08 19.97 19.07
CA ARG A 269 8.12 18.95 18.58
C ARG A 269 6.91 18.76 19.49
N GLU A 270 7.05 18.95 20.80
CA GLU A 270 5.91 18.99 21.73
C GLU A 270 5.02 20.23 21.45
N GLN A 271 5.60 21.33 20.97
CA GLN A 271 4.86 22.52 20.55
C GLN A 271 4.29 22.42 19.12
N ALA A 272 4.76 21.47 18.30
CA ALA A 272 4.31 21.21 16.93
C ALA A 272 3.05 20.32 16.81
N THR A 273 2.45 19.91 17.93
CA THR A 273 1.20 19.12 17.95
C THR A 273 0.10 19.82 17.16
N LEU A 274 -0.68 19.05 16.40
CA LEU A 274 -1.87 19.56 15.73
C LEU A 274 -2.80 20.23 16.73
N THR A 275 -3.29 21.41 16.37
CA THR A 275 -4.34 22.07 17.12
C THR A 275 -5.62 21.23 17.07
N PRO A 276 -6.53 21.38 18.05
CA PRO A 276 -7.83 20.71 18.01
C PRO A 276 -8.65 21.05 16.75
N GLU A 277 -8.44 22.24 16.18
CA GLU A 277 -9.10 22.68 14.93
C GLU A 277 -8.55 21.92 13.73
N GLU A 278 -7.22 21.90 13.54
CA GLU A 278 -6.57 21.13 12.47
C GLU A 278 -6.92 19.65 12.54
N THR A 279 -6.91 19.08 13.75
CA THR A 279 -7.28 17.68 13.98
C THR A 279 -8.72 17.42 13.55
N ALA A 280 -9.66 18.28 13.92
CA ALA A 280 -11.07 18.14 13.56
C ALA A 280 -11.30 18.28 12.04
N GLU A 281 -10.54 19.15 11.37
CA GLU A 281 -10.58 19.28 9.90
C GLU A 281 -10.05 18.01 9.24
N LEU A 282 -8.88 17.53 9.66
CA LEU A 282 -8.22 16.33 9.11
C LEU A 282 -9.03 15.05 9.29
N GLN A 283 -9.96 14.98 10.25
CA GLN A 283 -10.86 13.85 10.43
C GLN A 283 -11.84 13.63 9.26
N THR A 284 -12.14 14.67 8.48
CA THR A 284 -13.12 14.62 7.39
C THR A 284 -12.63 15.24 6.07
N MET A 285 -11.44 15.85 6.07
CA MET A 285 -10.83 16.48 4.92
C MET A 285 -10.72 15.53 3.72
N SER A 286 -11.13 16.00 2.55
CA SER A 286 -10.90 15.31 1.27
C SER A 286 -9.46 15.52 0.78
N ASN A 287 -9.01 14.71 -0.17
CA ASN A 287 -7.68 14.92 -0.76
C ASN A 287 -7.57 16.26 -1.52
N ILE A 288 -8.63 16.71 -2.22
CA ILE A 288 -8.59 18.02 -2.87
C ILE A 288 -8.44 19.16 -1.86
N GLU A 289 -9.19 19.14 -0.75
CA GLU A 289 -9.04 20.14 0.33
C GLU A 289 -7.63 20.11 0.93
N PHE A 290 -7.03 18.93 1.06
CA PHE A 290 -5.65 18.76 1.50
C PHE A 290 -4.64 19.35 0.50
N LEU A 291 -4.88 19.20 -0.81
CA LEU A 291 -4.02 19.77 -1.84
C LEU A 291 -4.19 21.30 -2.00
N GLU A 292 -5.28 21.89 -1.53
CA GLU A 292 -5.40 23.35 -1.47
C GLU A 292 -4.44 23.97 -0.44
N LEU A 293 -3.98 23.18 0.54
CA LEU A 293 -2.97 23.60 1.52
C LEU A 293 -1.61 23.80 0.83
N PRO A 294 -0.78 24.76 1.30
CA PRO A 294 0.57 24.91 0.80
C PRO A 294 1.38 23.61 0.92
N ALA A 295 2.09 23.22 -0.14
CA ALA A 295 2.82 21.95 -0.19
C ALA A 295 3.80 21.74 0.98
N GLY A 296 4.41 22.83 1.49
CA GLY A 296 5.31 22.78 2.65
C GLY A 296 4.62 22.41 3.98
N ASP A 297 3.31 22.65 4.07
CA ASP A 297 2.54 22.46 5.31
C ASP A 297 1.91 21.06 5.39
N ARG A 298 1.75 20.39 4.25
CA ARG A 298 1.03 19.11 4.11
C ARG A 298 1.67 17.95 4.89
N LEU A 299 3.00 17.80 4.84
CA LEU A 299 3.69 16.64 5.44
C LEU A 299 3.48 16.55 6.96
N ARG A 300 3.50 17.70 7.63
CA ARG A 300 3.31 17.80 9.08
C ARG A 300 1.95 17.24 9.52
N LEU A 301 0.93 17.42 8.68
CA LEU A 301 -0.44 17.05 8.98
C LEU A 301 -0.68 15.54 8.93
N ILE A 302 0.13 14.79 8.18
CA ILE A 302 -0.08 13.36 7.93
C ILE A 302 1.09 12.49 8.40
N THR A 303 1.87 12.96 9.39
CA THR A 303 2.97 12.20 9.99
C THR A 303 2.82 12.12 11.51
N THR A 304 3.22 11.00 12.11
CA THR A 304 3.00 10.72 13.54
C THR A 304 3.74 11.67 14.49
N ASN A 305 4.85 12.25 14.04
CA ASN A 305 5.68 13.20 14.81
C ASN A 305 5.59 14.63 14.25
N HIS A 306 4.60 14.92 13.39
CA HIS A 306 4.43 16.24 12.79
C HIS A 306 5.70 16.74 12.10
N VAL A 307 6.31 15.86 11.30
CA VAL A 307 7.53 16.15 10.55
C VAL A 307 7.19 17.14 9.44
N THR A 308 7.90 18.26 9.40
CA THR A 308 7.76 19.32 8.40
C THR A 308 8.55 18.99 7.15
N SER A 309 8.12 19.59 6.02
CA SER A 309 8.88 19.49 4.77
C SER A 309 10.26 20.14 4.87
N ALA A 310 10.46 21.13 5.74
CA ALA A 310 11.75 21.79 5.94
C ALA A 310 12.78 20.88 6.61
N GLU A 311 12.39 20.16 7.67
CA GLU A 311 13.24 19.18 8.36
C GLU A 311 13.69 18.04 7.41
N VAL A 312 12.80 17.62 6.52
CA VAL A 312 13.12 16.57 5.54
C VAL A 312 14.03 17.12 4.44
N ALA A 313 13.75 18.32 3.92
CA ALA A 313 14.54 18.94 2.87
C ALA A 313 15.98 19.29 3.32
N SER A 314 16.15 19.69 4.58
CA SER A 314 17.47 19.95 5.18
C SER A 314 18.28 18.66 5.44
N GLY A 315 17.63 17.50 5.39
CA GLY A 315 18.23 16.21 5.74
C GLY A 315 18.38 15.99 7.25
N GLU A 316 17.68 16.79 8.07
CA GLU A 316 17.62 16.65 9.52
C GLU A 316 16.79 15.43 9.93
N VAL A 317 15.74 15.11 9.19
CA VAL A 317 14.94 13.89 9.36
C VAL A 317 15.27 12.87 8.28
N SER A 318 15.69 11.68 8.71
CA SER A 318 16.09 10.57 7.84
C SER A 318 15.03 9.48 7.74
N ASN A 319 14.10 9.43 8.70
CA ASN A 319 13.01 8.46 8.76
C ASN A 319 11.71 9.16 9.20
N LEU A 320 10.55 8.75 8.66
CA LEU A 320 9.25 9.26 9.10
C LEU A 320 8.17 8.19 8.99
N THR A 321 7.01 8.42 9.60
CA THR A 321 5.87 7.50 9.52
C THR A 321 4.60 8.27 9.23
N PHE A 322 3.86 7.84 8.21
CA PHE A 322 2.59 8.42 7.82
C PHE A 322 1.47 7.98 8.77
N THR A 323 0.53 8.90 9.03
CA THR A 323 -0.72 8.61 9.72
C THR A 323 -1.89 9.31 9.04
N PHE A 324 -3.02 8.64 9.03
CA PHE A 324 -4.32 9.12 8.57
C PHE A 324 -5.37 8.98 9.67
N THR A 325 -4.92 8.79 10.92
CA THR A 325 -5.76 8.62 12.10
C THR A 325 -5.57 9.80 13.04
N PHE A 326 -6.62 10.59 13.21
CA PHE A 326 -6.60 11.84 13.96
C PHE A 326 -7.55 11.73 15.17
N GLU A 327 -7.00 11.76 16.39
CA GLU A 327 -7.74 11.48 17.63
C GLU A 327 -8.51 10.15 17.62
N GLY A 328 -7.95 9.13 16.96
CA GLY A 328 -8.57 7.80 16.86
C GLY A 328 -9.66 7.68 15.79
N GLN A 329 -9.92 8.73 15.01
CA GLN A 329 -10.77 8.68 13.83
C GLN A 329 -9.91 8.59 12.57
N TYR A 330 -10.18 7.55 11.78
CA TYR A 330 -9.49 7.28 10.52
C TYR A 330 -10.13 8.07 9.36
N ASN A 331 -9.30 8.78 8.60
CA ASN A 331 -9.74 9.46 7.37
C ASN A 331 -9.43 8.60 6.13
N GLU A 332 -10.47 7.94 5.61
CA GLU A 332 -10.38 7.07 4.44
C GLU A 332 -10.06 7.83 3.14
N ALA A 333 -10.53 9.07 2.99
CA ALA A 333 -10.31 9.85 1.76
C ALA A 333 -8.84 10.24 1.61
N LEU A 334 -8.23 10.77 2.68
CA LEU A 334 -6.79 11.05 2.68
C LEU A 334 -5.97 9.78 2.52
N TRP A 335 -6.34 8.69 3.19
CA TRP A 335 -5.62 7.43 3.06
C TRP A 335 -5.64 6.87 1.62
N ARG A 336 -6.78 6.96 0.93
CA ARG A 336 -6.94 6.39 -0.41
C ARG A 336 -6.21 7.19 -1.46
N ASP A 337 -6.33 8.52 -1.38
CA ASP A 337 -6.00 9.40 -2.49
C ASP A 337 -4.66 10.13 -2.26
N THR A 338 -4.25 10.40 -1.01
CA THR A 338 -3.00 11.12 -0.74
C THR A 338 -1.78 10.27 -1.03
N THR A 339 -0.80 10.86 -1.72
CA THR A 339 0.42 10.18 -2.11
C THR A 339 1.69 10.74 -1.44
N ALA A 340 2.77 9.96 -1.50
CA ALA A 340 4.08 10.42 -1.07
C ALA A 340 4.57 11.61 -1.93
N GLY A 341 4.27 11.61 -3.24
CA GLY A 341 4.68 12.68 -4.15
C GLY A 341 3.99 14.02 -3.87
N GLN A 342 2.73 14.00 -3.41
CA GLN A 342 1.93 15.17 -3.00
C GLN A 342 2.35 15.76 -1.64
N SER A 343 3.07 14.98 -0.84
CA SER A 343 3.33 15.28 0.58
C SER A 343 4.80 15.56 0.86
N LEU A 344 5.72 14.83 0.23
CA LEU A 344 7.17 15.00 0.45
C LEU A 344 7.70 16.20 -0.35
N PRO A 345 8.71 16.93 0.19
CA PRO A 345 9.36 18.01 -0.52
C PRO A 345 10.06 17.54 -1.82
N ALA A 346 10.27 18.47 -2.75
CA ALA A 346 10.84 18.23 -4.08
C ALA A 346 12.29 17.74 -4.03
N GLU A 347 13.01 18.17 -2.97
CA GLU A 347 14.39 17.84 -2.67
C GLU A 347 14.55 16.34 -2.41
N VAL A 348 13.53 15.65 -1.91
CA VAL A 348 13.58 14.21 -1.63
C VAL A 348 13.61 13.45 -2.95
N ARG A 349 14.72 12.75 -3.21
CA ARG A 349 14.98 12.03 -4.45
C ARG A 349 14.79 10.54 -4.30
N THR A 350 15.20 9.97 -3.17
CA THR A 350 15.08 8.54 -2.89
C THR A 350 14.59 8.31 -1.47
N VAL A 351 13.81 7.24 -1.31
CA VAL A 351 13.30 6.76 -0.01
C VAL A 351 13.25 5.23 -0.02
N THR A 352 13.35 4.63 1.15
CA THR A 352 13.16 3.19 1.36
C THR A 352 11.89 2.96 2.16
N SER A 353 11.07 1.99 1.74
CA SER A 353 9.85 1.57 2.45
C SER A 353 9.73 0.05 2.36
N GLY A 354 9.52 -0.63 3.50
CA GLY A 354 9.43 -2.09 3.56
C GLY A 354 10.67 -2.82 2.99
N GLY A 355 11.85 -2.20 3.06
CA GLY A 355 13.09 -2.73 2.48
C GLY A 355 13.23 -2.58 0.96
N GLN A 356 12.28 -1.91 0.29
CA GLN A 356 12.34 -1.59 -1.13
C GLN A 356 12.67 -0.10 -1.32
N SER A 357 13.58 0.20 -2.24
CA SER A 357 13.95 1.58 -2.59
C SER A 357 13.04 2.12 -3.70
N PHE A 358 12.67 3.40 -3.57
CA PHE A 358 11.88 4.15 -4.52
C PHE A 358 12.54 5.50 -4.80
N SER A 359 12.44 5.97 -6.04
CA SER A 359 13.07 7.20 -6.49
C SER A 359 12.14 8.05 -7.34
N ARG A 360 12.26 9.39 -7.25
CA ARG A 360 11.71 10.31 -8.25
C ARG A 360 12.52 10.24 -9.54
N ARG A 361 11.91 10.63 -10.67
CA ARG A 361 12.61 10.69 -11.96
C ARG A 361 13.72 11.72 -11.92
N ALA A 362 14.91 11.39 -12.42
CA ALA A 362 16.07 12.29 -12.39
C ALA A 362 15.83 13.66 -13.05
N THR A 363 14.88 13.76 -13.96
CA THR A 363 14.56 14.98 -14.72
C THR A 363 13.35 15.76 -14.18
N SER A 364 12.67 15.29 -13.14
CA SER A 364 11.49 15.98 -12.57
C SER A 364 11.81 16.64 -11.23
N LEU A 365 11.25 17.83 -11.01
CA LEU A 365 11.30 18.54 -9.73
C LEU A 365 10.34 17.88 -8.72
N GLY A 366 9.16 17.47 -9.18
CA GLY A 366 8.15 16.76 -8.40
C GLY A 366 7.76 15.41 -8.99
N GLY A 367 6.60 14.90 -8.57
CA GLY A 367 6.01 13.65 -9.09
C GLY A 367 6.22 12.44 -8.18
N GLU A 368 5.59 11.32 -8.53
CA GLU A 368 5.60 10.14 -7.67
C GLU A 368 6.96 9.43 -7.59
N PHE A 369 7.09 8.60 -6.55
CA PHE A 369 8.26 7.75 -6.34
C PHE A 369 8.03 6.37 -6.93
N PHE A 370 9.00 5.86 -7.68
CA PHE A 370 8.90 4.56 -8.35
C PHE A 370 10.09 3.68 -7.97
N SER A 371 9.85 2.39 -7.82
CA SER A 371 10.91 1.39 -7.71
C SER A 371 11.55 1.10 -9.07
N GLU A 372 12.65 0.36 -9.07
CA GLU A 372 13.35 -0.07 -10.30
C GLU A 372 12.44 -0.81 -11.29
N ASN A 373 11.43 -1.54 -10.79
CA ASN A 373 10.46 -2.27 -11.62
C ASN A 373 9.24 -1.42 -12.03
N GLY A 374 9.28 -0.09 -11.84
CA GLY A 374 8.19 0.82 -12.22
C GLY A 374 6.98 0.80 -11.29
N GLN A 375 7.05 0.11 -10.15
CA GLN A 375 5.97 0.15 -9.15
C GLN A 375 6.03 1.46 -8.36
N ARG A 376 4.89 2.16 -8.27
CA ARG A 376 4.75 3.39 -7.48
C ARG A 376 4.75 3.10 -5.97
N LEU A 377 5.39 3.96 -5.18
CA LEU A 377 5.29 3.98 -3.73
C LEU A 377 3.86 4.32 -3.30
N LYS A 378 3.24 3.42 -2.54
CA LYS A 378 1.94 3.66 -1.90
C LYS A 378 2.16 3.94 -0.42
N ILE A 379 1.47 4.93 0.12
CA ILE A 379 1.50 5.26 1.53
C ILE A 379 0.14 4.96 2.15
N HIS A 380 0.17 4.42 3.36
CA HIS A 380 -0.97 4.01 4.16
C HIS A 380 -0.71 4.36 5.62
N GLU A 381 -1.68 4.13 6.51
CA GLU A 381 -1.48 4.26 7.96
C GLU A 381 -0.26 3.44 8.41
N GLY A 382 0.67 4.09 9.11
CA GLY A 382 1.88 3.43 9.61
C GLY A 382 2.92 3.13 8.54
N THR A 383 2.76 3.59 7.29
CA THR A 383 3.85 3.47 6.31
C THR A 383 5.05 4.25 6.79
N ALA A 384 6.13 3.53 7.09
CA ALA A 384 7.41 4.10 7.47
C ALA A 384 8.28 4.30 6.22
N LEU A 385 8.88 5.48 6.13
CA LEU A 385 9.96 5.75 5.19
C LEU A 385 11.27 5.82 5.96
N SER A 386 12.30 5.26 5.37
CA SER A 386 13.68 5.30 5.86
C SER A 386 14.66 5.63 4.76
N GLU A 387 15.92 5.87 5.13
CA GLU A 387 17.00 6.18 4.17
C GLU A 387 16.61 7.32 3.20
N ILE A 388 15.92 8.34 3.72
CA ILE A 388 15.48 9.48 2.92
C ILE A 388 16.70 10.25 2.44
N GLN A 389 16.90 10.37 1.12
CA GLN A 389 18.00 11.13 0.54
C GLN A 389 17.48 12.31 -0.27
N THR A 390 18.04 13.48 0.03
CA THR A 390 17.78 14.71 -0.71
C THR A 390 18.84 14.93 -1.79
N GLY A 391 18.51 15.75 -2.79
CA GLY A 391 19.41 16.07 -3.90
C GLY A 391 19.36 17.54 -4.27
N ASP A 392 20.46 18.03 -4.85
CA ASP A 392 20.52 19.38 -5.41
C ASP A 392 19.63 19.47 -6.65
N LEU A 393 18.68 20.41 -6.63
CA LEU A 393 17.72 20.61 -7.71
C LEU A 393 18.21 21.61 -8.76
N ALA A 394 19.37 22.25 -8.60
CA ALA A 394 19.81 23.34 -9.48
C ALA A 394 19.90 22.94 -10.96
N GLU A 395 20.42 21.75 -11.26
CA GLU A 395 20.50 21.27 -12.65
C GLU A 395 19.11 20.96 -13.23
N ILE A 396 18.20 20.41 -12.43
CA ILE A 396 16.83 20.08 -12.83
C ILE A 396 16.04 21.37 -13.04
N GLN A 397 16.17 22.33 -12.13
CA GLN A 397 15.55 23.65 -12.19
C GLN A 397 16.00 24.41 -13.44
N ALA A 398 17.30 24.40 -13.77
CA ALA A 398 17.80 25.07 -14.97
C ALA A 398 17.26 24.46 -16.27
N GLN A 399 17.03 23.14 -16.31
CA GLN A 399 16.40 22.49 -17.46
C GLN A 399 14.93 22.88 -17.59
N TYR A 400 14.20 22.86 -16.47
CA TYR A 400 12.83 23.31 -16.38
C TYR A 400 12.67 24.78 -16.82
N ASP A 401 13.54 25.69 -16.33
CA ASP A 401 13.48 27.12 -16.66
C ASP A 401 13.68 27.35 -18.16
N ALA A 402 14.61 26.61 -18.77
CA ALA A 402 14.86 26.66 -20.21
C ALA A 402 13.67 26.14 -21.04
N GLN A 403 12.99 25.09 -20.56
CA GLN A 403 11.78 24.56 -21.20
C GLN A 403 10.60 25.53 -21.07
N LEU A 404 10.46 26.18 -19.92
CA LEU A 404 9.42 27.18 -19.69
C LEU A 404 9.64 28.44 -20.55
N GLU A 405 10.88 28.90 -20.69
CA GLU A 405 11.23 30.01 -21.59
C GLU A 405 10.89 29.66 -23.05
N ALA A 406 11.21 28.43 -23.48
CA ALA A 406 10.86 27.95 -24.81
C ALA A 406 9.33 27.93 -25.02
N PHE A 407 8.56 27.46 -24.04
CA PHE A 407 7.09 27.43 -24.09
C PHE A 407 6.47 28.83 -24.12
N SER A 408 7.08 29.81 -23.44
CA SER A 408 6.61 31.20 -23.45
C SER A 408 6.74 31.89 -24.81
N THR A 409 7.59 31.36 -25.70
CA THR A 409 7.85 31.93 -27.02
C THR A 409 6.81 31.43 -28.02
N VAL A 410 5.92 32.31 -28.47
CA VAL A 410 4.89 32.01 -29.48
C VAL A 410 5.32 32.46 -30.89
N GLU A 411 4.72 31.90 -31.95
CA GLU A 411 5.06 32.30 -33.32
C GLU A 411 4.66 33.75 -33.63
N GLU A 412 5.31 34.35 -34.63
CA GLU A 412 5.04 35.74 -35.03
C GLU A 412 3.59 35.90 -35.51
N GLY A 413 2.75 36.50 -34.65
CA GLY A 413 1.33 36.76 -34.93
C GLY A 413 0.35 36.03 -34.02
N GLU A 414 0.82 35.15 -33.14
CA GLU A 414 0.01 34.52 -32.09
C GLU A 414 -0.16 35.41 -30.85
N GLU A 415 -1.23 35.21 -30.10
CA GLU A 415 -1.41 35.90 -28.82
C GLU A 415 -0.40 35.39 -27.79
N PRO A 416 0.19 36.26 -26.95
CA PRO A 416 1.06 35.82 -25.87
C PRO A 416 0.32 34.89 -24.91
N ARG A 417 1.04 33.91 -24.37
CA ARG A 417 0.53 33.05 -23.30
C ARG A 417 0.12 33.89 -22.08
N THR A 418 -0.99 33.54 -21.47
CA THR A 418 -1.50 34.13 -20.24
C THR A 418 -0.69 33.69 -19.02
N ASP A 419 -0.74 34.45 -17.92
CA ASP A 419 -0.11 34.08 -16.64
C ASP A 419 -0.62 32.72 -16.13
N GLY A 420 -1.90 32.43 -16.35
CA GLY A 420 -2.52 31.15 -16.01
C GLY A 420 -1.95 29.99 -16.83
N GLU A 421 -1.83 30.15 -18.16
CA GLU A 421 -1.21 29.12 -19.02
C GLU A 421 0.24 28.86 -18.63
N MET A 422 1.00 29.91 -18.29
CA MET A 422 2.38 29.77 -17.83
C MET A 422 2.49 28.98 -16.52
N GLN A 423 1.54 29.14 -15.59
CA GLN A 423 1.50 28.39 -14.34
C GLN A 423 1.08 26.92 -14.53
N VAL A 424 0.17 26.64 -15.46
CA VAL A 424 -0.17 25.26 -15.86
C VAL A 424 1.05 24.58 -16.48
N ALA A 425 1.74 25.26 -17.40
CA ALA A 425 2.97 24.78 -18.03
C ALA A 425 4.08 24.52 -17.01
N GLN A 426 4.21 25.39 -16.01
CA GLN A 426 5.12 25.18 -14.89
C GLN A 426 4.83 23.85 -14.17
N MET A 427 3.60 23.60 -13.76
CA MET A 427 3.25 22.37 -13.04
C MET A 427 3.46 21.11 -13.89
N ALA A 428 3.25 21.20 -15.21
CA ALA A 428 3.56 20.12 -16.15
C ALA A 428 5.06 19.78 -16.17
N LEU A 429 5.89 20.79 -16.39
CA LEU A 429 7.34 20.63 -16.52
C LEU A 429 7.98 20.19 -15.20
N GLU A 430 7.46 20.65 -14.05
CA GLU A 430 7.88 20.16 -12.73
C GLU A 430 7.66 18.65 -12.57
N ARG A 431 6.64 18.08 -13.24
CA ARG A 431 6.34 16.63 -13.31
C ARG A 431 7.05 15.92 -14.47
N GLY A 432 7.92 16.62 -15.21
CA GLY A 432 8.60 16.10 -16.39
C GLY A 432 7.61 15.78 -17.52
N LEU A 433 6.62 16.63 -17.74
CA LEU A 433 5.58 16.47 -18.75
C LEU A 433 5.56 17.70 -19.69
N GLU A 434 5.41 17.47 -20.99
CA GLU A 434 5.23 18.55 -21.96
C GLU A 434 3.92 19.33 -21.71
N PRO A 435 3.96 20.67 -21.63
CA PRO A 435 2.77 21.49 -21.33
C PRO A 435 1.60 21.28 -22.29
N ASP A 436 1.87 21.09 -23.59
CA ASP A 436 0.84 20.98 -24.62
C ASP A 436 -0.11 19.80 -24.35
N PHE A 437 0.38 18.72 -23.73
CA PHE A 437 -0.48 17.61 -23.34
C PHE A 437 -1.52 18.00 -22.29
N LEU A 438 -1.14 18.77 -21.25
CA LEU A 438 -2.12 19.22 -20.24
C LEU A 438 -3.07 20.28 -20.80
N MET A 439 -2.58 21.16 -21.68
CA MET A 439 -3.44 22.13 -22.35
C MET A 439 -4.56 21.43 -23.12
N ALA A 440 -4.24 20.33 -23.82
CA ALA A 440 -5.22 19.55 -24.55
C ALA A 440 -6.07 18.64 -23.65
N ALA A 441 -5.45 17.92 -22.70
CA ALA A 441 -6.12 16.84 -21.97
C ALA A 441 -6.87 17.30 -20.71
N PHE A 442 -6.53 18.45 -20.15
CA PHE A 442 -7.12 18.94 -18.90
C PHE A 442 -7.80 20.30 -19.08
N VAL A 443 -7.06 21.29 -19.59
CA VAL A 443 -7.51 22.70 -19.66
C VAL A 443 -8.72 22.86 -20.59
N GLU A 444 -8.83 22.06 -21.65
CA GLU A 444 -9.95 22.09 -22.58
C GLU A 444 -11.31 21.87 -21.86
N ASP A 445 -11.35 20.92 -20.94
CA ASP A 445 -12.55 20.60 -20.14
C ASP A 445 -12.62 21.35 -18.80
N HIS A 446 -11.49 21.90 -18.35
CA HIS A 446 -11.35 22.63 -17.07
C HIS A 446 -10.73 24.01 -17.34
N PRO A 447 -11.54 25.03 -17.69
CA PRO A 447 -11.04 26.36 -17.99
C PRO A 447 -10.20 26.93 -16.84
N ILE A 448 -9.07 27.54 -17.17
CA ILE A 448 -8.13 28.09 -16.18
C ILE A 448 -8.84 29.12 -15.29
N GLU A 449 -8.78 28.89 -13.98
CA GLU A 449 -9.28 29.83 -12.98
C GLU A 449 -8.12 30.57 -12.31
N THR A 450 -8.12 31.90 -12.45
CA THR A 450 -7.13 32.77 -11.81
C THR A 450 -7.75 33.74 -10.80
N GLU A 451 -6.93 34.22 -9.87
CA GLU A 451 -7.24 35.32 -8.97
C GLU A 451 -6.13 36.39 -9.00
N THR A 452 -6.54 37.66 -8.86
CA THR A 452 -5.60 38.78 -8.87
C THR A 452 -4.91 38.94 -7.53
N ILE A 453 -3.58 38.99 -7.53
CA ILE A 453 -2.81 39.32 -6.34
C ILE A 453 -2.48 40.80 -6.35
N THR A 454 -2.75 41.48 -5.22
CA THR A 454 -2.21 42.82 -4.97
C THR A 454 -0.96 42.67 -4.11
N GLN A 455 0.21 42.99 -4.65
CA GLN A 455 1.42 43.07 -3.82
C GLN A 455 1.27 44.26 -2.85
N GLU A 456 1.18 43.99 -1.55
CA GLU A 456 1.27 45.04 -0.53
C GLU A 456 2.73 45.54 -0.43
N GLY A 457 3.03 46.62 -1.17
CA GLY A 457 4.00 47.65 -0.77
C GLY A 457 5.47 47.46 -1.17
N THR A 458 5.91 48.24 -2.17
CA THR A 458 6.91 49.27 -1.89
C THR A 458 6.31 50.62 -2.28
N GLU A 459 6.26 51.55 -1.33
CA GLU A 459 5.80 52.92 -1.53
C GLU A 459 6.77 53.67 -2.46
N GLU A 460 6.78 53.41 -3.77
CA GLU A 460 7.38 54.30 -4.79
C GLU A 460 7.13 53.84 -6.25
N SER A 461 5.91 53.44 -6.63
CA SER A 461 5.53 53.45 -8.06
C SER A 461 3.99 53.42 -8.27
N PRO A 462 3.39 54.32 -9.08
CA PRO A 462 1.93 54.35 -9.30
C PRO A 462 1.37 53.27 -10.24
N GLU A 463 2.18 52.32 -10.70
CA GLU A 463 1.74 51.23 -11.56
C GLU A 463 1.96 49.90 -10.82
N ALA A 464 1.03 49.53 -9.94
CA ALA A 464 1.00 48.18 -9.40
C ALA A 464 0.69 47.23 -10.56
N SER A 465 1.67 46.45 -11.02
CA SER A 465 1.44 45.35 -11.96
C SER A 465 0.52 44.35 -11.28
N GLN A 466 -0.72 44.25 -11.76
CA GLN A 466 -1.62 43.18 -11.35
C GLN A 466 -1.07 41.88 -11.94
N SER A 467 -0.66 40.95 -11.08
CA SER A 467 -0.26 39.60 -11.48
C SER A 467 -1.38 38.63 -11.14
N GLU A 468 -1.66 37.68 -12.03
CA GLU A 468 -2.66 36.64 -11.79
C GLU A 468 -1.99 35.36 -11.30
N ARG A 469 -2.63 34.65 -10.35
CA ARG A 469 -2.25 33.28 -9.99
C ARG A 469 -3.40 32.32 -10.17
N LEU A 470 -3.11 31.04 -10.38
CA LEU A 470 -4.13 29.99 -10.29
C LEU A 470 -4.81 30.03 -8.92
N THR A 471 -6.13 29.82 -8.89
CA THR A 471 -6.84 29.64 -7.62
C THR A 471 -6.32 28.38 -6.90
N PRO A 472 -6.32 28.33 -5.56
CA PRO A 472 -5.91 27.13 -4.81
C PRO A 472 -6.67 25.88 -5.25
N ALA A 473 -7.98 25.99 -5.47
CA ALA A 473 -8.83 24.89 -5.93
C ALA A 473 -8.44 24.36 -7.32
N TYR A 474 -8.19 25.26 -8.28
CA TYR A 474 -7.76 24.86 -9.62
C TYR A 474 -6.37 24.21 -9.60
N ARG A 475 -5.45 24.77 -8.79
CA ARG A 475 -4.12 24.19 -8.58
C ARG A 475 -4.20 22.78 -7.97
N ALA A 476 -5.07 22.57 -6.99
CA ALA A 476 -5.29 21.28 -6.34
C ALA A 476 -5.82 20.23 -7.33
N GLN A 477 -6.82 20.59 -8.16
CA GLN A 477 -7.35 19.72 -9.20
C GLN A 477 -6.28 19.35 -10.25
N LEU A 478 -5.49 20.33 -10.68
CA LEU A 478 -4.39 20.10 -11.63
C LEU A 478 -3.31 19.19 -11.02
N GLU A 479 -2.98 19.36 -9.74
CA GLU A 479 -2.02 18.51 -9.04
C GLU A 479 -2.53 17.07 -8.88
N ASP A 480 -3.82 16.86 -8.60
CA ASP A 480 -4.42 15.53 -8.54
C ASP A 480 -4.45 14.87 -9.93
N TYR A 481 -4.82 15.60 -10.98
CA TYR A 481 -4.78 15.09 -12.36
C TYR A 481 -3.37 14.67 -12.80
N LEU A 482 -2.35 15.48 -12.48
CA LEU A 482 -0.94 15.11 -12.69
C LEU A 482 -0.55 13.85 -11.91
N THR A 483 -1.12 13.68 -10.72
CA THR A 483 -0.92 12.49 -9.89
C THR A 483 -1.63 11.28 -10.49
N ASP A 484 -2.80 11.44 -11.11
CA ASP A 484 -3.48 10.39 -11.87
C ASP A 484 -2.66 9.89 -13.06
N ILE A 485 -1.96 10.79 -13.77
CA ILE A 485 -1.01 10.38 -14.81
C ILE A 485 0.09 9.49 -14.20
N ASP A 486 0.69 9.90 -13.08
CA ASP A 486 1.72 9.11 -12.40
C ASP A 486 1.15 7.76 -11.85
N ARG A 487 -0.10 7.72 -11.37
CA ARG A 487 -0.81 6.49 -10.94
C ARG A 487 -0.99 5.55 -12.14
N ALA A 488 -1.51 6.07 -13.24
CA ALA A 488 -1.74 5.32 -14.47
C ALA A 488 -0.43 4.77 -15.06
N GLU A 489 0.67 5.51 -14.94
CA GLU A 489 1.98 5.07 -15.38
C GLU A 489 2.48 3.86 -14.59
N GLY A 490 2.36 3.88 -13.26
CA GLY A 490 2.69 2.71 -12.43
C GLY A 490 1.87 1.48 -12.82
N ASP A 491 0.59 1.68 -13.14
CA ASP A 491 -0.31 0.64 -13.62
C ASP A 491 0.06 0.13 -15.02
N PHE A 492 0.43 1.03 -15.93
CA PHE A 492 0.86 0.72 -17.28
C PHE A 492 2.14 -0.12 -17.26
N ASN A 493 3.17 0.35 -16.56
CA ASN A 493 4.46 -0.34 -16.44
C ASN A 493 4.31 -1.74 -15.82
N GLY A 494 3.40 -1.90 -14.85
CA GLY A 494 3.10 -3.20 -14.25
C GLY A 494 2.38 -4.18 -15.19
N ARG A 495 1.57 -3.67 -16.14
CA ARG A 495 0.78 -4.48 -17.08
C ARG A 495 1.53 -4.80 -18.37
N PHE A 496 2.38 -3.89 -18.84
CA PHE A 496 3.03 -3.95 -20.14
C PHE A 496 4.55 -4.02 -19.96
N SER A 497 5.06 -5.21 -19.65
CA SER A 497 6.49 -5.42 -19.44
C SER A 497 7.29 -5.10 -20.71
N GLY A 498 8.15 -4.07 -20.65
CA GLY A 498 9.08 -3.70 -21.73
C GLY A 498 8.65 -2.51 -22.60
N GLU A 499 7.56 -1.83 -22.27
CA GLU A 499 7.18 -0.54 -22.86
C GLU A 499 7.22 0.55 -21.79
N ASP A 500 8.01 1.60 -22.04
CA ASP A 500 8.08 2.75 -21.12
C ASP A 500 6.87 3.68 -21.36
N ALA A 501 6.22 4.11 -20.29
CA ALA A 501 5.10 5.03 -20.37
C ALA A 501 5.47 6.42 -20.94
N ARG A 502 6.77 6.77 -20.93
CA ARG A 502 7.29 8.05 -21.41
C ARG A 502 8.57 7.86 -22.21
N GLU A 503 8.79 8.75 -23.16
CA GLU A 503 10.05 8.91 -23.87
C GLU A 503 10.58 10.32 -23.55
N GLY A 504 11.40 10.43 -22.49
CA GLY A 504 11.80 11.73 -21.94
C GLY A 504 10.62 12.45 -21.25
N SER A 505 10.32 13.68 -21.67
CA SER A 505 9.19 14.49 -21.15
C SER A 505 7.86 14.22 -21.85
N ARG A 506 7.88 13.48 -22.96
CA ARG A 506 6.71 13.17 -23.78
C ARG A 506 6.12 11.84 -23.36
N LEU A 507 4.79 11.77 -23.28
CA LEU A 507 4.13 10.49 -23.02
C LEU A 507 4.26 9.60 -24.26
N ASN A 508 4.50 8.30 -24.04
CA ASN A 508 4.46 7.33 -25.12
C ASN A 508 3.05 7.32 -25.74
N PRO A 509 2.88 7.24 -27.08
CA PRO A 509 1.56 7.23 -27.72
C PRO A 509 0.60 6.17 -27.17
N ASN A 510 1.09 4.96 -26.86
CA ASN A 510 0.28 3.88 -26.28
C ASN A 510 -0.11 4.17 -24.83
N PHE A 511 0.75 4.87 -24.07
CA PHE A 511 0.43 5.30 -22.72
C PHE A 511 -0.55 6.49 -22.73
N ALA A 512 -0.36 7.48 -23.59
CA ALA A 512 -1.31 8.57 -23.79
C ALA A 512 -2.69 8.03 -24.16
N ALA A 513 -2.74 7.04 -25.07
CA ALA A 513 -3.95 6.32 -25.43
C ALA A 513 -4.52 5.47 -24.27
N PHE A 514 -3.68 4.83 -23.46
CA PHE A 514 -4.09 4.11 -22.26
C PHE A 514 -4.79 5.03 -21.26
N PHE A 515 -4.22 6.21 -21.03
CA PHE A 515 -4.68 7.18 -20.04
C PHE A 515 -5.93 7.92 -20.50
N LEU A 516 -5.95 8.44 -21.74
CA LEU A 516 -7.09 9.17 -22.31
C LEU A 516 -8.24 8.25 -22.75
N GLY A 517 -7.93 6.98 -23.03
CA GLY A 517 -8.82 6.05 -23.73
C GLY A 517 -9.83 5.30 -22.86
N ASP A 518 -9.82 5.46 -21.53
CA ASP A 518 -10.81 4.76 -20.69
C ASP A 518 -12.21 5.37 -20.89
N GLY A 519 -13.07 4.66 -21.63
CA GLY A 519 -14.41 5.12 -22.01
C GLY A 519 -14.49 6.04 -23.24
N SER A 520 -13.36 6.40 -23.86
CA SER A 520 -13.27 7.33 -25.00
C SER A 520 -13.17 6.64 -26.38
N THR A 521 -13.50 7.36 -27.47
CA THR A 521 -13.33 6.87 -28.85
C THR A 521 -11.90 7.14 -29.36
N ALA A 522 -11.43 6.36 -30.34
CA ALA A 522 -10.13 6.63 -30.98
C ALA A 522 -10.10 8.00 -31.68
N GLU A 523 -11.26 8.49 -32.14
CA GLU A 523 -11.42 9.84 -32.71
C GLU A 523 -11.18 10.91 -31.63
N ALA A 524 -11.85 10.82 -30.48
CA ALA A 524 -11.70 11.78 -29.39
C ALA A 524 -10.27 11.80 -28.84
N VAL A 525 -9.66 10.63 -28.63
CA VAL A 525 -8.25 10.57 -28.20
C VAL A 525 -7.32 11.14 -29.27
N GLY A 526 -7.60 10.88 -30.55
CA GLY A 526 -6.82 11.45 -31.66
C GLY A 526 -6.92 12.98 -31.75
N GLU A 527 -8.08 13.57 -31.44
CA GLU A 527 -8.27 15.02 -31.37
C GLU A 527 -7.40 15.63 -30.25
N THR A 528 -7.48 15.07 -29.03
CA THR A 528 -6.64 15.50 -27.90
C THR A 528 -5.15 15.34 -28.21
N MET A 529 -4.74 14.21 -28.79
CA MET A 529 -3.34 13.97 -29.18
C MET A 529 -2.88 14.91 -30.29
N THR A 530 -3.74 15.26 -31.24
CA THR A 530 -3.43 16.29 -32.25
C THR A 530 -3.16 17.64 -31.59
N ALA A 531 -4.03 18.05 -30.66
CA ALA A 531 -3.87 19.29 -29.91
C ALA A 531 -2.61 19.27 -29.01
N ALA A 532 -2.22 18.10 -28.50
CA ALA A 532 -1.00 17.88 -27.74
C ALA A 532 0.27 17.74 -28.61
N GLY A 533 0.19 17.94 -29.93
CA GLY A 533 1.34 17.93 -30.83
C GLY A 533 1.85 16.54 -31.22
N TYR A 534 1.02 15.50 -31.18
CA TYR A 534 1.35 14.18 -31.74
C TYR A 534 1.26 14.17 -33.26
N THR A 535 2.20 13.47 -33.88
CA THR A 535 2.24 13.27 -35.33
C THR A 535 1.13 12.34 -35.79
N GLU A 536 0.76 12.40 -37.07
CA GLU A 536 -0.23 11.49 -37.65
C GLU A 536 0.15 10.00 -37.47
N GLU A 537 1.46 9.67 -37.48
CA GLU A 537 1.97 8.30 -37.26
C GLU A 537 1.75 7.85 -35.80
N GLU A 538 2.08 8.70 -34.83
CA GLU A 538 1.84 8.42 -33.41
C GLU A 538 0.34 8.30 -33.10
N ILE A 539 -0.51 9.12 -33.74
CA ILE A 539 -1.96 9.03 -33.61
C ILE A 539 -2.49 7.74 -34.25
N GLU A 540 -1.93 7.31 -35.39
CA GLU A 540 -2.29 6.03 -36.00
C GLU A 540 -1.86 4.83 -35.12
N GLU A 541 -0.72 4.93 -34.45
CA GLU A 541 -0.26 3.95 -33.45
C GLU A 541 -1.22 3.91 -32.25
N ALA A 542 -1.53 5.06 -31.64
CA ALA A 542 -2.48 5.19 -30.54
C ALA A 542 -3.89 4.72 -30.94
N ALA A 543 -4.36 5.05 -32.14
CA ALA A 543 -5.62 4.58 -32.67
C ALA A 543 -5.58 3.06 -32.90
N SER A 544 -4.44 2.49 -33.30
CA SER A 544 -4.25 1.03 -33.38
C SER A 544 -4.23 0.39 -32.00
N TYR A 545 -3.68 1.04 -30.98
CA TYR A 545 -3.74 0.61 -29.58
C TYR A 545 -5.17 0.64 -29.04
N ILE A 546 -5.89 1.75 -29.23
CA ILE A 546 -7.29 1.90 -28.84
C ILE A 546 -8.15 0.94 -29.63
N ALA A 547 -7.91 0.79 -30.94
CA ALA A 547 -8.60 -0.19 -31.76
C ALA A 547 -8.28 -1.59 -31.24
N ALA A 548 -7.04 -1.96 -30.92
CA ALA A 548 -6.66 -3.25 -30.36
C ALA A 548 -7.23 -3.47 -28.96
N ARG A 549 -7.44 -2.43 -28.17
CA ARG A 549 -8.05 -2.48 -26.83
C ARG A 549 -9.57 -2.49 -26.89
N GLN A 550 -10.17 -1.70 -27.77
CA GLN A 550 -11.58 -1.75 -28.13
C GLN A 550 -11.90 -3.04 -28.84
N GLU A 551 -10.99 -3.61 -29.62
CA GLU A 551 -11.01 -4.93 -30.25
C GLU A 551 -10.82 -5.99 -29.17
N PHE A 552 -9.86 -5.87 -28.27
CA PHE A 552 -9.80 -6.73 -27.09
C PHE A 552 -11.12 -6.67 -26.30
N ASN A 553 -11.74 -5.49 -26.18
CA ASN A 553 -13.04 -5.21 -25.55
C ASN A 553 -14.26 -5.49 -26.47
N SER A 554 -14.09 -5.74 -27.78
CA SER A 554 -15.16 -5.93 -28.80
C SER A 554 -15.03 -7.19 -29.70
N THR A 555 -13.82 -7.59 -30.12
CA THR A 555 -13.42 -8.90 -30.70
C THR A 555 -12.95 -9.98 -29.71
N GLY A 556 -13.30 -9.82 -28.45
CA GLY A 556 -14.29 -10.80 -28.03
C GLY A 556 -15.54 -10.68 -28.91
N ALA A 557 -15.44 -11.10 -30.17
CA ALA A 557 -16.52 -11.21 -31.10
C ALA A 557 -17.56 -12.01 -30.35
N THR A 558 -18.83 -11.63 -30.45
CA THR A 558 -19.90 -12.47 -29.92
C THR A 558 -19.57 -13.89 -30.36
N ASN A 559 -19.29 -14.78 -29.40
CA ASN A 559 -18.91 -16.15 -29.75
C ASN A 559 -20.00 -16.61 -30.71
N PRO A 560 -19.67 -16.99 -31.97
CA PRO A 560 -20.70 -17.27 -32.96
C PRO A 560 -21.65 -18.36 -32.47
N LEU A 561 -21.20 -19.19 -31.52
CA LEU A 561 -22.03 -20.16 -30.80
C LEU A 561 -22.99 -19.53 -29.78
N ASN A 562 -22.66 -18.40 -29.15
CA ASN A 562 -23.64 -17.63 -28.36
C ASN A 562 -24.78 -17.15 -29.28
N THR A 563 -24.42 -16.62 -30.45
CA THR A 563 -25.40 -16.18 -31.46
C THR A 563 -26.19 -17.36 -32.01
N GLU A 564 -25.56 -18.51 -32.30
CA GLU A 564 -26.24 -19.73 -32.75
C GLU A 564 -27.19 -20.30 -31.69
N ILE A 565 -26.77 -20.29 -30.42
CA ILE A 565 -27.61 -20.71 -29.30
C ILE A 565 -28.84 -19.81 -29.18
N LEU A 566 -28.64 -18.49 -29.17
CA LEU A 566 -29.73 -17.53 -29.09
C LEU A 566 -30.66 -17.57 -30.32
N ASN A 567 -30.12 -17.77 -31.51
CA ASN A 567 -30.88 -17.87 -32.76
C ASN A 567 -31.61 -19.21 -32.92
N SER A 568 -31.25 -20.24 -32.15
CA SER A 568 -31.98 -21.51 -32.15
C SER A 568 -33.43 -21.34 -31.71
N GLY A 569 -33.72 -20.28 -30.95
CA GLY A 569 -35.05 -20.01 -30.38
C GLY A 569 -35.40 -20.95 -29.21
N GLU A 570 -34.49 -21.86 -28.84
CA GLU A 570 -34.61 -22.67 -27.63
C GLU A 570 -34.29 -21.79 -26.43
N VAL A 571 -35.28 -21.57 -25.56
CA VAL A 571 -35.08 -20.88 -24.27
C VAL A 571 -35.16 -21.89 -23.12
N GLU A 572 -35.30 -23.18 -23.45
CA GLU A 572 -35.57 -24.25 -22.49
C GLU A 572 -34.30 -24.67 -21.75
N VAL A 573 -34.39 -24.71 -20.42
CA VAL A 573 -33.38 -25.35 -19.58
C VAL A 573 -33.64 -26.86 -19.59
N VAL A 574 -32.58 -27.68 -19.74
CA VAL A 574 -32.70 -29.14 -19.67
C VAL A 574 -33.35 -29.58 -18.36
N PRO A 575 -34.21 -30.63 -18.37
CA PRO A 575 -34.99 -31.04 -17.20
C PRO A 575 -34.17 -31.21 -15.93
N GLU A 576 -32.96 -31.75 -16.03
CA GLU A 576 -32.06 -32.06 -14.92
C GLU A 576 -31.52 -30.82 -14.19
N LYS A 577 -31.60 -29.64 -14.81
CA LYS A 577 -31.06 -28.39 -14.29
C LYS A 577 -32.13 -27.39 -13.86
N ARG A 578 -33.39 -27.62 -14.21
CA ARG A 578 -34.51 -26.70 -13.94
C ARG A 578 -34.65 -26.31 -12.48
N ASP A 579 -34.54 -27.28 -11.57
CA ASP A 579 -34.65 -27.02 -10.13
C ASP A 579 -33.52 -26.12 -9.62
N GLN A 580 -32.30 -26.31 -10.14
CA GLN A 580 -31.15 -25.45 -9.82
C GLN A 580 -31.36 -24.02 -10.34
N VAL A 581 -31.89 -23.86 -11.56
CA VAL A 581 -32.18 -22.54 -12.13
C VAL A 581 -33.27 -21.84 -11.32
N ASN A 582 -34.37 -22.54 -11.01
CA ASN A 582 -35.45 -21.97 -10.22
C ASN A 582 -34.96 -21.53 -8.84
N ALA A 583 -34.15 -22.34 -8.16
CA ALA A 583 -33.58 -21.98 -6.87
C ALA A 583 -32.70 -20.72 -6.95
N ALA A 584 -31.83 -20.62 -7.95
CA ALA A 584 -31.00 -19.43 -8.17
C ALA A 584 -31.86 -18.19 -8.46
N VAL A 585 -32.86 -18.33 -9.34
CA VAL A 585 -33.78 -17.25 -9.72
C VAL A 585 -34.56 -16.70 -8.52
N GLU A 586 -35.01 -17.54 -7.58
CA GLU A 586 -35.66 -17.07 -6.36
C GLU A 586 -34.72 -16.18 -5.52
N VAL A 587 -33.46 -16.58 -5.37
CA VAL A 587 -32.46 -15.79 -4.62
C VAL A 587 -32.17 -14.46 -5.34
N CYS A 588 -32.06 -14.49 -6.67
CA CYS A 588 -31.85 -13.29 -7.48
C CYS A 588 -33.03 -12.31 -7.36
N MET A 589 -34.26 -12.80 -7.47
CA MET A 589 -35.48 -11.99 -7.34
C MET A 589 -35.64 -11.40 -5.94
N ALA A 590 -35.33 -12.17 -4.89
CA ALA A 590 -35.39 -11.70 -3.50
C ALA A 590 -34.39 -10.56 -3.22
N ASN A 591 -33.30 -10.47 -3.99
CA ASN A 591 -32.25 -9.46 -3.82
C ASN A 591 -32.17 -8.46 -4.99
N ARG A 592 -33.20 -8.41 -5.84
CA ARG A 592 -33.26 -7.58 -7.06
C ARG A 592 -32.82 -6.14 -6.83
N SER A 593 -33.30 -5.49 -5.77
CA SER A 593 -32.98 -4.09 -5.47
C SER A 593 -31.50 -3.83 -5.24
N ARG A 594 -30.72 -4.84 -4.80
CA ARG A 594 -29.26 -4.70 -4.63
C ARG A 594 -28.56 -4.70 -5.99
N TYR A 595 -28.96 -5.63 -6.85
CA TYR A 595 -28.46 -5.71 -8.23
C TYR A 595 -28.81 -4.47 -9.05
N GLU A 596 -30.03 -3.92 -8.89
CA GLU A 596 -30.45 -2.70 -9.58
C GLU A 596 -29.62 -1.47 -9.18
N ARG A 597 -29.14 -1.39 -7.93
CA ARG A 597 -28.23 -0.31 -7.50
C ARG A 597 -26.88 -0.38 -8.22
N VAL A 598 -26.28 -1.57 -8.27
CA VAL A 598 -25.01 -1.78 -8.99
C VAL A 598 -25.21 -1.55 -10.49
N ALA A 599 -26.32 -2.01 -11.06
CA ALA A 599 -26.66 -1.79 -12.46
C ALA A 599 -26.80 -0.31 -12.83
N ALA A 600 -27.36 0.51 -11.92
CA ALA A 600 -27.52 1.95 -12.14
C ALA A 600 -26.17 2.68 -12.24
N ILE A 601 -25.12 2.16 -11.60
CA ILE A 601 -23.78 2.75 -11.58
C ILE A 601 -22.92 2.21 -12.73
N THR A 602 -22.92 0.88 -12.89
CA THR A 602 -22.04 0.19 -13.84
C THR A 602 -22.58 0.17 -15.27
N GLY A 603 -23.87 0.43 -15.48
CA GLY A 603 -24.56 0.23 -16.75
C GLY A 603 -24.78 -1.25 -17.12
N VAL A 604 -24.31 -2.20 -16.30
CA VAL A 604 -24.49 -3.64 -16.53
C VAL A 604 -25.91 -4.06 -16.12
N PRO A 605 -26.69 -4.76 -16.97
CA PRO A 605 -28.05 -5.17 -16.65
C PRO A 605 -28.13 -6.05 -15.40
N TRP A 606 -29.07 -5.75 -14.50
CA TRP A 606 -29.14 -6.38 -13.18
C TRP A 606 -29.30 -7.91 -13.25
N GLU A 607 -30.02 -8.44 -14.25
CA GLU A 607 -30.17 -9.88 -14.44
C GLU A 607 -28.82 -10.54 -14.74
N LEU A 608 -27.98 -9.86 -15.53
CA LEU A 608 -26.64 -10.32 -15.87
C LEU A 608 -25.74 -10.30 -14.63
N ILE A 609 -25.77 -9.22 -13.84
CA ILE A 609 -25.05 -9.15 -12.55
C ILE A 609 -25.45 -10.30 -11.64
N ALA A 610 -26.76 -10.57 -11.52
CA ALA A 610 -27.27 -11.64 -10.67
C ALA A 610 -26.85 -13.04 -11.14
N GLY A 611 -26.81 -13.27 -12.46
CA GLY A 611 -26.32 -14.51 -13.05
C GLY A 611 -24.80 -14.70 -12.88
N ILE A 612 -24.00 -13.64 -13.01
CA ILE A 612 -22.55 -13.67 -12.72
C ILE A 612 -22.32 -13.95 -11.24
N HIS A 613 -23.02 -13.24 -10.34
CA HIS A 613 -22.90 -13.45 -8.90
C HIS A 613 -23.26 -14.89 -8.48
N TYR A 614 -24.21 -15.53 -9.16
CA TYR A 614 -24.48 -16.96 -8.95
C TYR A 614 -23.25 -17.82 -9.29
N ARG A 615 -22.58 -17.54 -10.41
CA ARG A 615 -21.41 -18.30 -10.85
C ARG A 615 -20.18 -18.05 -9.99
N GLU A 616 -20.00 -16.85 -9.49
CA GLU A 616 -18.82 -16.52 -8.68
C GLU A 616 -18.95 -17.04 -7.25
N SER A 617 -20.15 -16.94 -6.65
CA SER A 617 -20.30 -17.25 -5.23
C SER A 617 -21.66 -17.77 -4.80
N SER A 618 -22.44 -18.33 -5.73
CA SER A 618 -23.81 -18.81 -5.45
C SER A 618 -24.71 -17.73 -4.84
N ASN A 619 -24.55 -16.48 -5.31
CA ASN A 619 -25.25 -15.29 -4.83
C ASN A 619 -24.96 -14.94 -3.36
N ASN A 620 -23.79 -15.29 -2.84
CA ASN A 620 -23.39 -14.95 -1.47
C ASN A 620 -22.89 -13.50 -1.40
N PHE A 621 -23.74 -12.61 -0.91
CA PHE A 621 -23.42 -11.19 -0.68
C PHE A 621 -22.36 -10.94 0.41
N SER A 622 -21.76 -11.97 1.00
CA SER A 622 -20.60 -11.87 1.89
C SER A 622 -19.30 -12.24 1.18
N THR A 623 -19.27 -12.22 -0.16
CA THR A 623 -18.09 -12.57 -0.98
C THR A 623 -17.90 -11.59 -2.13
N TYR A 624 -16.64 -11.36 -2.55
CA TYR A 624 -16.28 -10.53 -3.68
C TYR A 624 -16.87 -11.09 -4.97
N LEU A 625 -17.42 -10.19 -5.80
CA LEU A 625 -17.83 -10.55 -7.14
C LEU A 625 -16.64 -10.89 -8.05
N HIS A 626 -15.44 -10.38 -7.73
CA HIS A 626 -14.23 -10.62 -8.52
C HIS A 626 -13.82 -12.09 -8.60
N ASN A 627 -13.85 -12.78 -7.47
CA ASN A 627 -13.20 -14.08 -7.31
C ASN A 627 -13.87 -15.00 -6.26
N GLY A 628 -14.99 -14.58 -5.68
CA GLY A 628 -15.77 -15.36 -4.71
C GLY A 628 -15.13 -15.50 -3.32
N GLN A 629 -14.04 -14.80 -3.01
CA GLN A 629 -13.49 -14.78 -1.66
C GLN A 629 -14.41 -14.02 -0.69
N PRO A 630 -14.42 -14.34 0.61
CA PRO A 630 -15.17 -13.57 1.61
C PRO A 630 -14.87 -12.06 1.56
N LEU A 631 -15.90 -11.21 1.70
CA LEU A 631 -15.79 -9.75 1.83
C LEU A 631 -15.23 -9.36 3.19
N GLY A 632 -14.65 -8.16 3.28
CA GLY A 632 -14.05 -7.63 4.50
C GLY A 632 -12.66 -8.20 4.82
N GLN A 633 -12.02 -8.82 3.84
CA GLN A 633 -10.62 -9.24 3.87
C GLN A 633 -10.00 -8.98 2.49
N THR A 634 -8.69 -8.73 2.43
CA THR A 634 -8.00 -8.47 1.17
C THR A 634 -7.97 -9.73 0.30
N THR A 635 -8.31 -9.59 -0.98
CA THR A 635 -8.30 -10.73 -1.91
C THR A 635 -6.89 -11.31 -2.08
N THR A 636 -6.76 -12.62 -1.92
CA THR A 636 -5.49 -13.37 -2.04
C THR A 636 -5.39 -14.17 -3.34
N ILE A 637 -6.51 -14.38 -4.05
CA ILE A 637 -6.53 -14.89 -5.42
C ILE A 637 -6.86 -13.77 -6.40
N VAL A 638 -6.41 -13.92 -7.65
CA VAL A 638 -6.50 -12.87 -8.68
C VAL A 638 -7.96 -12.47 -8.90
N PRO A 639 -8.29 -11.15 -8.96
CA PRO A 639 -7.40 -10.01 -8.71
C PRO A 639 -7.06 -9.88 -7.21
N ARG A 640 -5.76 -9.76 -6.90
CA ARG A 640 -5.23 -9.72 -5.53
C ARG A 640 -5.14 -8.29 -5.02
N GLY A 641 -5.19 -8.10 -3.70
CA GLY A 641 -4.96 -6.79 -3.09
C GLY A 641 -6.17 -5.86 -3.07
N ILE A 642 -7.38 -6.40 -3.26
CA ILE A 642 -8.63 -5.63 -3.26
C ILE A 642 -9.33 -5.83 -1.91
N LEU A 643 -9.72 -4.73 -1.25
CA LEU A 643 -10.45 -4.72 0.02
C LEU A 643 -11.74 -3.90 -0.08
N PHE A 644 -12.89 -4.55 0.12
CA PHE A 644 -14.20 -3.93 0.26
C PHE A 644 -14.99 -4.59 1.38
N HIS A 645 -15.73 -3.79 2.16
CA HIS A 645 -16.54 -4.26 3.28
C HIS A 645 -18.01 -4.50 2.93
N ASN A 646 -18.47 -4.01 1.78
CA ASN A 646 -19.81 -4.27 1.28
C ASN A 646 -19.75 -4.80 -0.16
N TRP A 647 -20.80 -5.53 -0.52
CA TRP A 647 -20.86 -6.23 -1.79
C TRP A 647 -21.08 -5.29 -2.97
N GLU A 648 -21.83 -4.21 -2.77
CA GLU A 648 -22.14 -3.25 -3.83
C GLU A 648 -20.89 -2.58 -4.39
N ASP A 649 -20.01 -2.06 -3.53
CA ASP A 649 -18.76 -1.41 -3.96
C ASP A 649 -17.80 -2.42 -4.61
N ALA A 650 -17.67 -3.60 -4.00
CA ALA A 650 -16.91 -4.69 -4.59
C ALA A 650 -17.46 -5.10 -5.96
N ALA A 651 -18.78 -5.15 -6.13
CA ALA A 651 -19.40 -5.53 -7.38
C ALA A 651 -19.24 -4.45 -8.46
N ILE A 652 -19.25 -3.16 -8.08
CA ILE A 652 -19.00 -2.05 -9.01
C ILE A 652 -17.58 -2.14 -9.55
N ASP A 653 -16.60 -2.26 -8.66
CA ASP A 653 -15.18 -2.41 -9.01
C ASP A 653 -14.96 -3.66 -9.88
N ALA A 654 -15.54 -4.80 -9.50
CA ALA A 654 -15.44 -6.04 -10.26
C ALA A 654 -16.01 -5.93 -11.68
N LEU A 655 -17.03 -5.12 -11.91
CA LEU A 655 -17.71 -5.01 -13.21
C LEU A 655 -17.08 -3.96 -14.14
N GLN A 656 -16.23 -3.07 -13.60
CA GLN A 656 -15.52 -2.03 -14.35
C GLN A 656 -14.22 -2.52 -15.01
N GLY A 657 -13.87 -3.80 -14.88
CA GLY A 657 -12.64 -4.41 -15.44
C GLY A 657 -12.55 -4.53 -16.97
N GLY A 658 -13.27 -3.71 -17.74
CA GLY A 658 -13.14 -3.64 -19.21
C GLY A 658 -13.82 -4.77 -19.99
N TYR A 659 -14.90 -5.37 -19.49
CA TYR A 659 -15.58 -6.51 -20.13
C TYR A 659 -16.56 -6.12 -21.26
N GLY A 660 -16.64 -4.83 -21.60
CA GLY A 660 -17.55 -4.26 -22.59
C GLY A 660 -18.84 -3.70 -21.97
N ASN A 661 -19.70 -3.09 -22.80
CA ASN A 661 -20.94 -2.44 -22.38
C ASN A 661 -22.17 -3.24 -22.85
N PRO A 662 -22.71 -4.17 -22.04
CA PRO A 662 -23.81 -5.03 -22.44
C PRO A 662 -25.13 -4.26 -22.45
N SER A 663 -25.93 -4.43 -23.51
CA SER A 663 -27.26 -3.86 -23.58
C SER A 663 -28.28 -4.71 -22.81
N ALA A 664 -29.21 -4.05 -22.12
CA ALA A 664 -30.34 -4.71 -21.48
C ALA A 664 -31.22 -5.49 -22.47
N ASP A 665 -31.30 -5.06 -23.74
CA ASP A 665 -32.18 -5.68 -24.74
C ASP A 665 -31.47 -6.70 -25.65
N ASP A 666 -30.15 -6.84 -25.53
CA ASP A 666 -29.37 -7.75 -26.36
C ASP A 666 -28.72 -8.88 -25.54
N LEU A 667 -29.37 -10.05 -25.53
CA LEU A 667 -28.85 -11.25 -24.86
C LEU A 667 -27.48 -11.70 -25.38
N ASN A 668 -27.12 -11.36 -26.62
CA ASN A 668 -25.84 -11.74 -27.19
C ASN A 668 -24.71 -10.89 -26.59
N SER A 669 -24.93 -9.58 -26.44
CA SER A 669 -24.01 -8.70 -25.70
C SER A 669 -23.82 -9.16 -24.25
N GLN A 670 -24.88 -9.64 -23.59
CA GLN A 670 -24.81 -10.15 -22.22
C GLN A 670 -24.05 -11.47 -22.10
N ALA A 671 -24.32 -12.41 -23.01
CA ALA A 671 -23.58 -13.66 -23.08
C ALA A 671 -22.07 -13.43 -23.34
N ASN A 672 -21.75 -12.43 -24.16
CA ASN A 672 -20.38 -12.02 -24.44
C ASN A 672 -19.69 -11.42 -23.22
N PHE A 673 -20.36 -10.50 -22.53
CA PHE A 673 -19.87 -9.92 -21.28
C PHE A 673 -19.58 -11.00 -20.23
N ALA A 674 -20.52 -11.93 -20.00
CA ALA A 674 -20.34 -13.05 -19.08
C ALA A 674 -19.14 -13.95 -19.46
N GLU A 675 -18.93 -14.19 -20.75
CA GLU A 675 -17.80 -14.98 -21.23
C GLU A 675 -16.46 -14.28 -20.97
N ARG A 676 -16.41 -12.95 -21.10
CA ARG A 676 -15.22 -12.14 -20.85
C ARG A 676 -14.91 -12.02 -19.37
N PHE A 677 -15.94 -11.84 -18.55
CA PHE A 677 -15.84 -11.80 -17.10
C PHE A 677 -15.17 -13.07 -16.56
N ASN A 678 -15.58 -14.25 -17.06
CA ASN A 678 -14.96 -15.52 -16.70
C ASN A 678 -13.62 -15.80 -17.42
N GLY A 679 -13.47 -15.33 -18.66
CA GLY A 679 -12.33 -15.59 -19.53
C GLY A 679 -12.65 -16.42 -20.78
N MET A 680 -11.94 -16.11 -21.88
CA MET A 680 -12.26 -16.56 -23.25
C MET A 680 -11.70 -17.93 -23.64
N GLY A 681 -11.29 -18.77 -22.68
CA GLY A 681 -10.60 -20.04 -22.95
C GLY A 681 -11.40 -21.08 -23.76
N TYR A 682 -12.73 -20.99 -23.77
CA TYR A 682 -13.63 -21.85 -24.55
C TYR A 682 -13.85 -21.33 -25.98
N ARG A 683 -13.99 -20.01 -26.13
CA ARG A 683 -14.07 -19.31 -27.42
C ARG A 683 -12.88 -19.65 -28.31
N ASN A 684 -11.67 -19.65 -27.74
CA ASN A 684 -10.44 -20.00 -28.45
C ASN A 684 -10.38 -21.46 -28.94
N ARG A 685 -11.28 -22.33 -28.44
CA ARG A 685 -11.43 -23.73 -28.87
C ARG A 685 -12.60 -23.93 -29.83
N GLY A 686 -13.33 -22.86 -30.17
CA GLY A 686 -14.57 -22.95 -30.94
C GLY A 686 -15.68 -23.71 -30.20
N LEU A 687 -15.79 -23.51 -28.88
CA LEU A 687 -16.79 -24.18 -28.03
C LEU A 687 -17.62 -23.16 -27.24
N SER A 688 -18.88 -23.50 -26.96
CA SER A 688 -19.71 -22.75 -26.02
C SER A 688 -19.17 -22.88 -24.60
N SER A 689 -19.06 -21.77 -23.89
CA SER A 689 -18.58 -21.75 -22.52
C SER A 689 -19.59 -22.40 -21.55
N PRO A 690 -19.20 -23.39 -20.73
CA PRO A 690 -20.04 -23.89 -19.64
C PRO A 690 -20.42 -22.80 -18.64
N TYR A 691 -19.55 -21.81 -18.45
CA TYR A 691 -19.82 -20.68 -17.58
C TYR A 691 -21.05 -19.90 -18.02
N VAL A 692 -21.20 -19.75 -19.34
CA VAL A 692 -22.27 -18.99 -19.94
C VAL A 692 -23.53 -19.86 -20.13
N TRP A 693 -23.38 -21.10 -20.59
CA TRP A 693 -24.47 -21.90 -21.16
C TRP A 693 -24.79 -23.24 -20.47
N ALA A 694 -24.12 -23.63 -19.39
CA ALA A 694 -24.45 -24.90 -18.72
C ALA A 694 -25.93 -24.98 -18.33
N GLY A 695 -26.61 -26.08 -18.66
CA GLY A 695 -28.07 -26.24 -18.57
C GLY A 695 -28.86 -25.88 -19.84
N HIS A 696 -28.22 -25.32 -20.87
CA HIS A 696 -28.82 -25.15 -22.21
C HIS A 696 -28.64 -26.42 -23.06
N PRO A 697 -29.65 -26.92 -23.79
CA PRO A 697 -29.59 -28.15 -24.59
C PRO A 697 -28.38 -28.23 -25.52
N GLN A 698 -28.06 -27.14 -26.24
CA GLN A 698 -26.90 -27.10 -27.13
C GLN A 698 -25.55 -27.26 -26.40
N TYR A 699 -25.37 -26.63 -25.23
CA TYR A 699 -24.18 -26.89 -24.41
C TYR A 699 -24.18 -28.33 -23.90
N GLU A 700 -25.31 -28.85 -23.41
CA GLU A 700 -25.36 -30.21 -22.87
C GLU A 700 -25.11 -31.27 -23.95
N ASN A 701 -25.50 -31.01 -25.19
CA ASN A 701 -25.17 -31.84 -26.34
C ASN A 701 -23.68 -31.73 -26.72
N GLN A 702 -23.12 -30.51 -26.76
CA GLN A 702 -21.71 -30.26 -27.06
C GLN A 702 -20.78 -30.85 -25.99
N GLY A 703 -20.98 -30.43 -24.74
CA GLY A 703 -20.10 -30.71 -23.62
C GLY A 703 -18.84 -29.88 -23.60
N GLY A 704 -17.93 -30.30 -22.71
CA GLY A 704 -16.63 -29.69 -22.57
C GLY A 704 -16.56 -28.81 -21.33
N MET A 705 -15.59 -29.08 -20.48
CA MET A 705 -15.16 -28.14 -19.43
C MET A 705 -13.69 -28.33 -19.09
N TYR A 706 -13.03 -27.28 -18.63
CA TYR A 706 -11.79 -27.41 -17.87
C TYR A 706 -12.14 -27.99 -16.49
N VAL A 707 -11.56 -29.14 -16.17
CA VAL A 707 -11.75 -29.80 -14.85
C VAL A 707 -10.67 -29.41 -13.85
N ALA A 708 -9.58 -28.84 -14.35
CA ALA A 708 -8.52 -28.15 -13.62
C ALA A 708 -7.82 -27.18 -14.58
N ASP A 709 -6.96 -26.32 -14.08
CA ASP A 709 -6.22 -25.36 -14.90
C ASP A 709 -5.45 -26.06 -16.03
N GLY A 710 -5.71 -25.63 -17.26
CA GLY A 710 -5.15 -26.22 -18.49
C GLY A 710 -5.68 -27.63 -18.85
N GLN A 711 -6.48 -28.27 -18.00
CA GLN A 711 -6.98 -29.64 -18.21
C GLN A 711 -8.41 -29.65 -18.77
N PHE A 712 -8.52 -29.58 -20.09
CA PHE A 712 -9.81 -29.65 -20.79
C PHE A 712 -10.30 -31.09 -20.95
N SER A 713 -11.54 -31.36 -20.54
CA SER A 713 -12.27 -32.60 -20.80
C SER A 713 -13.43 -32.34 -21.75
N ALA A 714 -13.38 -32.93 -22.96
CA ALA A 714 -14.44 -32.79 -23.97
C ALA A 714 -15.77 -33.47 -23.57
N THR A 715 -15.74 -34.38 -22.60
CA THR A 715 -16.88 -35.22 -22.22
C THR A 715 -17.52 -34.83 -20.90
N THR A 716 -16.81 -34.08 -20.04
CA THR A 716 -17.35 -33.63 -18.75
C THR A 716 -18.33 -32.48 -18.98
N ARG A 717 -19.41 -32.48 -18.20
CA ARG A 717 -20.42 -31.41 -18.14
C ARG A 717 -20.30 -30.66 -16.83
N ASP A 718 -20.48 -29.35 -16.87
CA ASP A 718 -20.47 -28.53 -15.67
C ASP A 718 -21.66 -28.94 -14.77
N PRO A 719 -21.43 -29.37 -13.52
CA PRO A 719 -22.51 -29.72 -12.60
C PRO A 719 -23.33 -28.49 -12.15
N ARG A 720 -22.85 -27.26 -12.38
CA ARG A 720 -23.59 -26.02 -12.13
C ARG A 720 -24.40 -25.58 -13.36
N VAL A 721 -25.31 -24.62 -13.19
CA VAL A 721 -25.96 -23.90 -14.30
C VAL A 721 -25.09 -22.71 -14.72
N GLY A 722 -25.14 -22.32 -15.99
CA GLY A 722 -24.50 -21.14 -16.55
C GLY A 722 -25.26 -19.84 -16.27
N VAL A 723 -24.64 -18.71 -16.60
CA VAL A 723 -25.22 -17.36 -16.44
C VAL A 723 -26.50 -17.18 -17.27
N MET A 724 -26.47 -17.52 -18.56
CA MET A 724 -27.54 -17.16 -19.49
C MET A 724 -28.87 -17.88 -19.23
N PRO A 725 -28.91 -19.18 -18.86
CA PRO A 725 -30.14 -19.82 -18.42
C PRO A 725 -30.84 -19.12 -17.25
N ILE A 726 -30.08 -18.58 -16.29
CA ILE A 726 -30.64 -17.78 -15.19
C ILE A 726 -31.21 -16.45 -15.71
N VAL A 727 -30.43 -15.73 -16.53
CA VAL A 727 -30.85 -14.46 -17.15
C VAL A 727 -32.15 -14.62 -17.95
N MET A 728 -32.24 -15.66 -18.78
CA MET A 728 -33.40 -15.95 -19.60
C MET A 728 -34.66 -16.18 -18.75
N VAL A 729 -34.56 -16.97 -17.68
CA VAL A 729 -35.70 -17.21 -16.77
C VAL A 729 -36.07 -15.95 -15.97
N LEU A 730 -35.09 -15.17 -15.50
CA LEU A 730 -35.34 -13.88 -14.83
C LEU A 730 -36.12 -12.92 -15.73
N ARG A 731 -35.75 -12.82 -17.01
CA ARG A 731 -36.47 -11.99 -17.99
C ARG A 731 -37.88 -12.50 -18.27
N ALA A 732 -38.03 -13.81 -18.44
CA ALA A 732 -39.34 -14.40 -18.71
C ALA A 732 -40.33 -14.19 -17.56
N ARG A 733 -39.86 -14.22 -16.31
CA ARG A 733 -40.68 -13.92 -15.13
C ARG A 733 -41.09 -12.44 -15.03
N GLN A 734 -40.37 -11.55 -15.71
CA GLN A 734 -40.68 -10.11 -15.76
C GLN A 734 -41.60 -9.72 -16.92
N GLY A 735 -41.54 -10.46 -18.04
CA GLY A 735 -42.54 -10.47 -19.10
C GLY A 735 -42.37 -9.41 -20.21
N ASN A 736 -41.86 -9.85 -21.37
CA ASN A 736 -42.43 -9.53 -22.67
C ASN A 736 -42.20 -10.75 -23.61
N SER A 737 -43.30 -11.38 -24.05
CA SER A 737 -43.39 -12.58 -24.91
C SER A 737 -42.76 -13.90 -24.39
N THR A 738 -43.49 -14.59 -23.49
CA THR A 738 -43.86 -16.03 -23.45
C THR A 738 -44.14 -16.39 -21.98
N PRO A 739 -45.25 -17.06 -21.60
CA PRO A 739 -45.56 -17.33 -20.20
C PRO A 739 -44.46 -18.16 -19.54
N ALA A 740 -44.03 -17.77 -18.35
CA ALA A 740 -43.02 -18.47 -17.54
C ALA A 740 -43.32 -19.97 -17.30
N GLU A 741 -44.55 -20.42 -17.55
CA GLU A 741 -44.98 -21.81 -17.51
C GLU A 741 -44.47 -22.68 -18.68
N ALA A 742 -43.98 -22.09 -19.79
CA ALA A 742 -43.39 -22.82 -20.91
C ALA A 742 -41.88 -23.07 -20.75
N LEU A 743 -41.21 -22.41 -19.81
CA LEU A 743 -39.75 -22.45 -19.63
C LEU A 743 -39.27 -23.53 -18.65
N VAL A 744 -40.21 -24.19 -17.97
CA VAL A 744 -39.94 -25.15 -16.89
C VAL A 744 -40.78 -26.44 -17.03
N ALA A 745 -41.62 -26.57 -18.06
CA ALA A 745 -42.50 -27.73 -18.25
C ALA A 745 -41.74 -28.98 -18.73
#